data_AF-A0A450UB72-F1
#
_entry.id   AF-A0A450UB72-F1
#
_cell.length_a   1.000
_cell.length_b   1.000
_cell.length_c   1.000
_cell.angle_alpha   90.00
_cell.angle_beta   90.00
_cell.angle_gamma   90.00
#
_symmetry.space_group_name_H-M   'P 1'
#
loop_
_entity.id
_entity.type
_entity.pdbx_description
1 polymer ?
#
loop_
_entity_poly.entity_id
_entity_poly.type
_entity_poly.pdbx_seq_one_letter_code
_entity_poly.pdbx_strand_id
1 'polypeptide(L)'
;MTLPQPSPRQLLDEAIRSLDLRNGCLLPAAEIPSEENRDHWLEKGDWLVLAKRVHADSIFFVGNDPVVVLAELPEQSLKDAPKDEHIRRFFNRIWSMARPQFLFLASHGKLEAYQLTSPPVGRNAKLQHESRLLALANTITEVQEKFRHFRRDRLETGAIYGDKRFGSGADRADRALVRDLREVRGLLTRGDSKAGIEGGLDVEYAHSLIARALFVRYLEDREIITQDYFWNVAGENGKWRALLDEESEGTFEEPELANRFFFRVLRDKKFTYALFDRLDRDFNGDILPVAPSEYEAIISEHIELLRKLLIGDSVVPQRRLFLFAYRFDIVPIELISSIYEEFYTVEQGKGNTQGTYYTPPTLAEYLLSQVLTKEVLDKKPRVIDPACGSGIFLVESFRRMVRHALVKKVESREEDGRLSRDDLRAILTDRIAGIDINPEAARIAAFSLSLAWLHYQEQRDIDANRQLPNLRWQSDRESHDPSRHLDILYAGNAFEAIQNNDARIAERFGPGCADVVVGNPPWGKVKDTDVLGKAAWPATRKWCDPKKGRAIGNLEQSQAFVYLAMELLQESGAAGMLLSSGVLFKQHKNSQKFRQSWLTRCSLGRVVNFAHVRHLYFTGKDRAGEGIAPFILATFTKGAPEMDHRLSYWSAKHTDIVGKTRAIILTTSDMHWLFQDEVRRRDWLWKLYWWGGLRDENLVRTMQRFYSLDEIGKERKGTSVISGRGYQVGNKALDADWLSEYPTLPPHYTLGRRGEISGEELVEVSDKVESRGNRNVYEGQRLLVKRGIDVKDGGILVARLATSPFSFRNSVHGFRFHNLSDDDQKVILAIFWSSLSRYYFWLTAGSWGMWHDEIHLHMIREFPIVLPDDPKLQARIVRIVDELRSMDSSHTLILGQDARIEELERELDEAIFDLYVCNQSDRDLVREMCDIGLDFFYKKGKSRAVMPVVLPSKRRGVAADLPEEQVREIQGYLQVFLRIWNPDLLPDAEFAWQIMGGSASPILAVLFKLTALSKEPAWEEAEDWQVALQRIAEAARVPEDRLGTIYSDTFIRVVGEHEILIIKRNERRHWTRSAALNDADATIARAMVLQEEHAR
;
A
#
# COMPACT_ATOMS: atom_id res chain seq x y z
N MET A 1 9.30 24.79 53.82
CA MET A 1 8.25 23.78 53.55
C MET A 1 8.56 23.15 52.21
N THR A 2 9.01 21.89 52.19
CA THR A 2 9.12 21.11 50.97
C THR A 2 7.71 20.79 50.47
N LEU A 3 7.36 21.22 49.26
CA LEU A 3 6.11 20.80 48.61
C LEU A 3 6.06 19.26 48.59
N PRO A 4 4.91 18.64 48.91
CA PRO A 4 4.79 17.19 48.85
C PRO A 4 5.09 16.72 47.43
N GLN A 5 6.00 15.73 47.32
CA GLN A 5 6.31 15.10 46.04
C GLN A 5 5.04 14.45 45.48
N PRO A 6 4.68 14.69 44.20
CA PRO A 6 3.50 14.08 43.61
C PRO A 6 3.68 12.56 43.52
N SER A 7 2.61 11.81 43.77
CA SER A 7 2.63 10.35 43.60
C SER A 7 2.84 9.97 42.13
N PRO A 8 3.35 8.75 41.83
CA PRO A 8 3.48 8.28 40.45
C PRO A 8 2.14 8.40 39.68
N ARG A 9 1.05 7.97 40.32
CA ARG A 9 -0.31 8.11 39.76
C ARG A 9 -0.69 9.55 39.47
N GLN A 10 -0.40 10.50 40.36
CA GLN A 10 -0.70 11.91 40.14
C GLN A 10 0.05 12.49 38.92
N LEU A 11 1.30 12.11 38.70
CA LEU A 11 2.06 12.52 37.52
C LEU A 11 1.49 11.91 36.23
N LEU A 12 1.09 10.64 36.26
CA LEU A 12 0.52 9.94 35.11
C LEU A 12 -0.88 10.48 34.75
N ASP A 13 -1.75 10.68 35.74
CA ASP A 13 -3.07 11.27 35.56
C ASP A 13 -2.97 12.71 35.04
N GLU A 14 -1.97 13.47 35.51
CA GLU A 14 -1.68 14.80 34.95
C GLU A 14 -1.22 14.71 33.49
N ALA A 15 -0.39 13.74 33.11
CA ALA A 15 -0.01 13.55 31.71
C ALA A 15 -1.23 13.22 30.85
N ILE A 16 -2.10 12.32 31.30
CA ILE A 16 -3.35 11.96 30.60
C ILE A 16 -4.23 13.20 30.39
N ARG A 17 -4.37 14.05 31.42
CA ARG A 17 -5.19 15.25 31.40
C ARG A 17 -4.58 16.36 30.55
N SER A 18 -3.31 16.71 30.78
CA SER A 18 -2.61 17.82 30.12
C SER A 18 -2.30 17.57 28.65
N LEU A 19 -2.09 16.30 28.29
CA LEU A 19 -1.88 15.87 26.91
C LEU A 19 -3.19 15.55 26.20
N ASP A 20 -4.32 15.69 26.88
CA ASP A 20 -5.67 15.50 26.33
C ASP A 20 -5.93 14.07 25.82
N LEU A 21 -5.21 13.08 26.35
CA LEU A 21 -5.31 11.68 25.90
C LEU A 21 -6.68 11.07 26.20
N ARG A 22 -7.33 11.53 27.28
CA ARG A 22 -8.63 11.01 27.73
C ARG A 22 -9.77 11.29 26.74
N ASN A 23 -9.69 12.41 26.01
CA ASN A 23 -10.67 12.76 24.98
C ASN A 23 -10.37 12.06 23.64
N GLY A 24 -9.22 11.39 23.52
CA GLY A 24 -8.90 10.48 22.41
C GLY A 24 -9.18 9.04 22.79
N CYS A 25 -8.58 8.08 22.07
CA CYS A 25 -8.81 6.66 22.35
C CYS A 25 -7.82 6.10 23.38
N LEU A 26 -7.93 6.53 24.63
CA LEU A 26 -7.21 5.93 25.76
C LEU A 26 -8.04 4.79 26.36
N LEU A 27 -7.54 3.55 26.27
CA LEU A 27 -8.27 2.37 26.75
C LEU A 27 -7.50 1.66 27.87
N PRO A 28 -8.19 1.22 28.94
CA PRO A 28 -7.57 0.48 30.03
C PRO A 28 -7.13 -0.91 29.55
N ALA A 29 -6.02 -1.40 30.11
CA ALA A 29 -5.58 -2.77 29.93
C ALA A 29 -6.63 -3.75 30.50
N ALA A 30 -6.99 -4.78 29.73
CA ALA A 30 -8.08 -5.68 30.07
C ALA A 30 -7.88 -7.08 29.47
N GLU A 31 -8.31 -8.12 30.18
CA GLU A 31 -8.25 -9.51 29.69
C GLU A 31 -9.50 -9.92 28.89
N ILE A 32 -10.63 -9.27 29.17
CA ILE A 32 -11.94 -9.51 28.54
C ILE A 32 -12.64 -8.18 28.23
N PRO A 33 -13.59 -8.15 27.30
CA PRO A 33 -14.38 -6.96 27.02
C PRO A 33 -15.08 -6.44 28.29
N SER A 34 -14.99 -5.13 28.54
CA SER A 34 -15.67 -4.42 29.63
C SER A 34 -16.51 -3.28 29.07
N GLU A 35 -17.37 -2.65 29.87
CA GLU A 35 -18.16 -1.50 29.42
C GLU A 35 -17.30 -0.36 28.86
N GLU A 36 -16.10 -0.14 29.40
CA GLU A 36 -15.21 0.95 29.00
C GLU A 36 -14.50 0.72 27.65
N ASN A 37 -14.42 -0.54 27.17
CA ASN A 37 -13.66 -0.88 25.97
C ASN A 37 -14.43 -1.74 24.94
N ARG A 38 -15.69 -2.10 25.22
CA ARG A 38 -16.50 -3.03 24.41
C ARG A 38 -16.57 -2.63 22.94
N ASP A 39 -16.90 -1.36 22.68
CA ASP A 39 -17.05 -0.84 21.31
C ASP A 39 -15.75 -0.85 20.52
N HIS A 40 -14.62 -0.92 21.22
CA HIS A 40 -13.29 -0.97 20.65
C HIS A 40 -12.67 -2.37 20.66
N TRP A 41 -13.27 -3.34 21.38
CA TRP A 41 -12.68 -4.66 21.57
C TRP A 41 -12.47 -5.41 20.27
N LEU A 42 -13.44 -5.29 19.35
CA LEU A 42 -13.34 -5.91 18.03
C LEU A 42 -12.04 -5.51 17.33
N GLU A 43 -11.63 -4.25 17.44
CA GLU A 43 -10.44 -3.73 16.78
C GLU A 43 -9.19 -3.68 17.68
N LYS A 44 -9.31 -3.71 19.01
CA LYS A 44 -8.18 -3.40 19.91
C LYS A 44 -7.94 -4.46 20.99
N GLY A 45 -8.83 -5.46 21.13
CA GLY A 45 -8.82 -6.43 22.24
C GLY A 45 -7.46 -7.09 22.49
N ASP A 46 -6.81 -7.64 21.46
CA ASP A 46 -5.50 -8.30 21.62
C ASP A 46 -4.43 -7.37 22.22
N TRP A 47 -4.46 -6.07 21.89
CA TRP A 47 -3.53 -5.10 22.47
C TRP A 47 -3.83 -4.82 23.94
N LEU A 48 -5.09 -4.78 24.32
CA LEU A 48 -5.51 -4.59 25.72
C LEU A 48 -5.10 -5.79 26.58
N VAL A 49 -5.24 -7.00 26.03
CA VAL A 49 -4.78 -8.26 26.67
C VAL A 49 -3.25 -8.25 26.84
N LEU A 50 -2.52 -7.86 25.79
CA LEU A 50 -1.06 -7.74 25.86
C LEU A 50 -0.61 -6.68 26.88
N ALA A 51 -1.25 -5.50 26.91
CA ALA A 51 -0.98 -4.48 27.91
C ALA A 51 -1.17 -5.01 29.34
N LYS A 52 -2.24 -5.78 29.56
CA LYS A 52 -2.49 -6.36 30.88
C LYS A 52 -1.40 -7.35 31.27
N ARG A 53 -0.95 -8.18 30.32
CA ARG A 53 0.13 -9.18 30.51
C ARG A 53 1.50 -8.55 30.81
N VAL A 54 1.77 -7.35 30.29
CA VAL A 54 3.00 -6.60 30.61
C VAL A 54 2.84 -5.66 31.81
N HIS A 55 1.71 -5.71 32.52
CA HIS A 55 1.39 -4.84 33.66
C HIS A 55 1.36 -3.34 33.32
N ALA A 56 0.92 -2.99 32.12
CA ALA A 56 0.57 -1.61 31.78
C ALA A 56 -0.83 -1.26 32.30
N ASP A 57 -1.05 0.02 32.60
CA ASP A 57 -2.35 0.56 33.05
C ASP A 57 -3.32 0.72 31.87
N SER A 58 -2.82 1.33 30.80
CA SER A 58 -3.63 1.70 29.64
C SER A 58 -2.78 1.89 28.39
N ILE A 59 -3.44 1.89 27.24
CA ILE A 59 -2.83 2.20 25.96
C ILE A 59 -3.62 3.33 25.30
N PHE A 60 -2.90 4.34 24.80
CA PHE A 60 -3.46 5.34 23.91
C PHE A 60 -3.33 4.86 22.45
N PHE A 61 -4.45 4.87 21.75
CA PHE A 61 -4.54 4.46 20.35
C PHE A 61 -4.75 5.66 19.42
N VAL A 62 -4.14 5.58 18.23
CA VAL A 62 -4.47 6.44 17.09
C VAL A 62 -5.13 5.54 16.04
N GLY A 63 -6.41 5.75 15.77
CA GLY A 63 -7.20 4.77 15.00
C GLY A 63 -7.33 3.47 15.78
N ASN A 64 -6.83 2.36 15.22
CA ASN A 64 -6.74 1.09 15.96
C ASN A 64 -5.31 0.74 16.42
N ASP A 65 -4.38 1.68 16.32
CA ASP A 65 -2.94 1.44 16.49
C ASP A 65 -2.45 1.81 17.89
N PRO A 66 -1.73 0.93 18.62
CA PRO A 66 -1.21 1.27 19.93
C PRO A 66 -0.01 2.22 19.79
N VAL A 67 -0.12 3.45 20.30
CA VAL A 67 0.95 4.47 20.14
C VAL A 67 1.70 4.69 21.45
N VAL A 68 0.98 4.95 22.54
CA VAL A 68 1.58 5.20 23.86
C VAL A 68 1.11 4.14 24.84
N VAL A 69 2.04 3.45 25.48
CA VAL A 69 1.75 2.59 26.63
C VAL A 69 1.98 3.40 27.89
N LEU A 70 0.99 3.43 28.78
CA LEU A 70 1.06 4.11 30.06
C LEU A 70 1.13 3.07 31.17
N ALA A 71 2.11 3.22 32.05
CA ALA A 71 2.34 2.27 33.12
C ALA A 71 2.89 2.92 34.39
N GLU A 72 2.49 2.37 35.53
CA GLU A 72 3.02 2.66 36.85
C GLU A 72 3.83 1.47 37.38
N LEU A 73 5.05 1.73 37.88
CA LEU A 73 5.85 0.70 38.53
C LEU A 73 5.43 0.53 40.00
N PRO A 74 5.01 -0.68 40.45
CA PRO A 74 4.59 -0.89 41.83
C PRO A 74 5.74 -0.72 42.84
N GLU A 75 5.48 -0.09 43.99
CA GLU A 75 6.48 0.11 45.05
C GLU A 75 7.02 -1.20 45.65
N GLN A 76 6.24 -2.29 45.60
CA GLN A 76 6.63 -3.59 46.16
C GLN A 76 7.64 -4.37 45.30
N SER A 77 7.74 -4.06 44.00
CA SER A 77 8.62 -4.76 43.05
C SER A 77 10.11 -4.37 43.19
N LEU A 78 10.42 -3.40 44.06
CA LEU A 78 11.75 -2.82 44.27
C LEU A 78 12.59 -3.54 45.35
N LYS A 79 12.09 -4.62 45.95
CA LYS A 79 12.75 -5.26 47.11
C LYS A 79 13.94 -6.16 46.74
N ASP A 80 13.95 -6.74 45.53
CA ASP A 80 14.86 -7.87 45.20
C ASP A 80 15.88 -7.58 44.09
N ALA A 81 15.92 -6.36 43.51
CA ALA A 81 16.89 -5.97 42.48
C ALA A 81 17.18 -4.46 42.49
N PRO A 82 18.33 -3.98 41.96
CA PRO A 82 18.60 -2.56 41.79
C PRO A 82 17.48 -1.87 40.97
N LYS A 83 17.03 -0.69 41.40
CA LYS A 83 15.93 0.07 40.77
C LYS A 83 16.08 0.22 39.25
N ASP A 84 17.30 0.43 38.77
CA ASP A 84 17.60 0.59 37.33
C ASP A 84 17.43 -0.72 36.53
N GLU A 85 17.63 -1.88 37.16
CA GLU A 85 17.47 -3.17 36.50
C GLU A 85 15.99 -3.52 36.28
N HIS A 86 15.13 -3.17 37.24
CA HIS A 86 13.69 -3.42 37.14
C HIS A 86 13.04 -2.58 36.02
N ILE A 87 13.40 -1.29 35.92
CA ILE A 87 12.93 -0.38 34.87
C ILE A 87 13.40 -0.87 33.49
N ARG A 88 14.64 -1.35 33.40
CA ARG A 88 15.20 -1.92 32.16
C ARG A 88 14.41 -3.14 31.67
N ARG A 89 14.11 -4.09 32.56
CA ARG A 89 13.29 -5.28 32.24
C ARG A 89 11.89 -4.90 31.79
N PHE A 90 11.27 -3.96 32.50
CA PHE A 90 9.95 -3.46 32.12
C PHE A 90 9.94 -2.82 30.72
N PHE A 91 10.95 -2.01 30.40
CA PHE A 91 11.13 -1.44 29.07
C PHE A 91 11.27 -2.53 27.99
N ASN A 92 12.14 -3.53 28.20
CA ASN A 92 12.37 -4.61 27.23
C ASN A 92 11.10 -5.47 27.00
N ARG A 93 10.29 -5.70 28.05
CA ARG A 93 8.98 -6.37 27.94
C ARG A 93 8.00 -5.56 27.10
N ILE A 94 7.88 -4.25 27.33
CA ILE A 94 7.01 -3.40 26.52
C ILE A 94 7.54 -3.27 25.08
N TRP A 95 8.86 -3.22 24.89
CA TRP A 95 9.48 -3.24 23.56
C TRP A 95 9.08 -4.51 22.78
N SER A 96 8.97 -5.66 23.45
CA SER A 96 8.50 -6.91 22.83
C SER A 96 7.04 -6.89 22.37
N MET A 97 6.21 -5.92 22.80
CA MET A 97 4.89 -5.68 22.20
C MET A 97 4.98 -5.23 20.73
N ALA A 98 6.19 -4.83 20.29
CA ALA A 98 6.60 -4.53 18.93
C ALA A 98 5.99 -3.28 18.28
N ARG A 99 4.69 -3.05 18.40
CA ARG A 99 3.98 -1.95 17.72
C ARG A 99 4.02 -0.61 18.46
N PRO A 100 3.86 -0.57 19.80
CA PRO A 100 3.88 0.70 20.52
C PRO A 100 5.16 1.50 20.29
N GLN A 101 5.03 2.82 20.28
CA GLN A 101 6.12 3.73 19.92
C GLN A 101 6.71 4.45 21.13
N PHE A 102 5.87 4.74 22.11
CA PHE A 102 6.25 5.46 23.32
C PHE A 102 5.81 4.70 24.57
N LEU A 103 6.64 4.77 25.61
CA LEU A 103 6.32 4.31 26.95
C LEU A 103 6.33 5.50 27.91
N PHE A 104 5.21 5.78 28.56
CA PHE A 104 5.13 6.70 29.69
C PHE A 104 5.16 5.90 30.97
N LEU A 105 6.25 6.04 31.71
CA LEU A 105 6.53 5.26 32.91
C LEU A 105 6.54 6.18 34.13
N ALA A 106 5.55 5.99 35.00
CA ALA A 106 5.50 6.65 36.29
C ALA A 106 6.22 5.81 37.35
N SER A 107 7.12 6.45 38.09
CA SER A 107 7.82 5.85 39.24
C SER A 107 7.98 6.89 40.35
N HIS A 108 8.42 6.48 41.54
CA HIS A 108 8.45 7.34 42.74
C HIS A 108 9.13 8.71 42.48
N GLY A 109 8.31 9.78 42.43
CA GLY A 109 8.72 11.18 42.22
C GLY A 109 9.09 11.57 40.78
N LYS A 110 8.81 10.75 39.76
CA LYS A 110 9.13 11.06 38.36
C LYS A 110 8.23 10.36 37.33
N LEU A 111 8.04 11.04 36.19
CA LEU A 111 7.44 10.52 34.97
C LEU A 111 8.48 10.57 33.84
N GLU A 112 8.73 9.45 33.18
CA GLU A 112 9.70 9.32 32.09
C GLU A 112 8.98 8.89 30.80
N ALA A 113 9.29 9.54 29.68
CA ALA A 113 8.86 9.12 28.34
C ALA A 113 10.02 8.47 27.61
N TYR A 114 9.86 7.21 27.20
CA TYR A 114 10.86 6.47 26.44
C TYR A 114 10.40 6.17 25.01
N GLN A 115 11.36 6.14 24.09
CA GLN A 115 11.16 5.70 22.71
C GLN A 115 11.31 4.18 22.59
N LEU A 116 10.22 3.48 22.25
CA LEU A 116 10.20 2.02 22.01
C LEU A 116 10.68 1.62 20.61
N THR A 117 11.01 2.60 19.76
CA THR A 117 11.59 2.34 18.44
C THR A 117 13.12 2.25 18.44
N SER A 118 13.74 2.42 19.61
CA SER A 118 15.16 2.23 19.88
C SER A 118 15.48 0.78 20.29
N PRO A 119 16.74 0.32 20.12
CA PRO A 119 17.13 -1.03 20.53
C PRO A 119 16.87 -1.35 22.00
N PRO A 120 16.64 -2.63 22.35
CA PRO A 120 16.53 -3.08 23.73
C PRO A 120 17.80 -2.72 24.53
N VAL A 121 17.68 -2.72 25.85
CA VAL A 121 18.73 -2.23 26.74
C VAL A 121 19.47 -3.39 27.42
N GLY A 122 20.75 -3.51 27.09
CA GLY A 122 21.63 -4.50 27.68
C GLY A 122 22.08 -4.26 29.10
N ARG A 123 22.60 -5.32 29.73
CA ARG A 123 22.90 -5.39 31.17
C ARG A 123 23.82 -4.27 31.68
N ASN A 124 24.75 -3.82 30.84
CA ASN A 124 25.71 -2.74 31.16
C ASN A 124 25.32 -1.37 30.59
N ALA A 125 24.20 -1.28 29.86
CA ALA A 125 23.75 -0.05 29.22
C ALA A 125 22.74 0.68 30.11
N LYS A 126 22.89 2.00 30.24
CA LYS A 126 21.91 2.83 30.96
C LYS A 126 20.69 3.09 30.07
N LEU A 127 19.49 2.83 30.60
CA LEU A 127 18.23 3.14 29.92
C LEU A 127 18.09 4.66 29.65
N GLN A 128 18.57 5.49 30.56
CA GLN A 128 18.57 6.97 30.48
C GLN A 128 19.59 7.57 29.48
N HIS A 129 20.12 6.76 28.56
CA HIS A 129 20.98 7.29 27.49
C HIS A 129 20.19 8.26 26.59
N GLU A 130 20.84 9.33 26.11
CA GLU A 130 20.22 10.45 25.35
C GLU A 130 19.45 10.02 24.10
N SER A 131 19.68 8.81 23.60
CA SER A 131 19.00 8.26 22.41
C SER A 131 17.68 7.54 22.70
N ARG A 132 17.26 7.39 23.97
CA ARG A 132 16.02 6.67 24.36
C ARG A 132 15.06 7.48 25.22
N LEU A 133 15.58 8.26 26.17
CA LEU A 133 14.75 9.10 27.04
C LEU A 133 14.37 10.37 26.27
N LEU A 134 13.06 10.55 26.06
CA LEU A 134 12.51 11.68 25.31
C LEU A 134 12.11 12.84 26.22
N ALA A 135 11.58 12.55 27.41
CA ALA A 135 11.20 13.55 28.41
C ALA A 135 11.26 12.98 29.84
N LEU A 136 11.52 13.85 30.81
CA LEU A 136 11.54 13.55 32.25
C LEU A 136 10.86 14.70 32.99
N ALA A 137 9.86 14.39 33.81
CA ALA A 137 9.20 15.36 34.69
C ALA A 137 9.16 14.87 36.14
N ASN A 138 9.47 15.76 37.08
CA ASN A 138 9.42 15.50 38.52
C ASN A 138 8.26 16.25 39.21
N THR A 139 7.60 17.18 38.50
CA THR A 139 6.47 17.97 39.02
C THR A 139 5.35 18.04 37.98
N ILE A 140 4.14 18.35 38.45
CA ILE A 140 2.94 18.55 37.60
C ILE A 140 3.18 19.61 36.52
N THR A 141 3.82 20.74 36.87
CA THR A 141 4.14 21.81 35.91
C THR A 141 5.11 21.33 34.83
N GLU A 142 6.11 20.54 35.21
CA GLU A 142 7.07 19.99 34.25
C GLU A 142 6.43 18.98 33.30
N VAL A 143 5.37 18.27 33.69
CA VAL A 143 4.61 17.40 32.78
C VAL A 143 4.02 18.25 31.65
N GLN A 144 3.35 19.35 31.97
CA GLN A 144 2.74 20.24 30.97
C GLN A 144 3.77 20.83 30.00
N GLU A 145 4.94 21.26 30.51
CA GLU A 145 5.97 21.89 29.69
C GLU A 145 6.78 20.89 28.86
N LYS A 146 7.28 19.81 29.49
CA LYS A 146 8.24 18.89 28.87
C LYS A 146 7.57 17.83 28.01
N PHE A 147 6.32 17.45 28.31
CA PHE A 147 5.59 16.45 27.53
C PHE A 147 4.70 17.05 26.42
N ARG A 148 4.67 18.39 26.26
CA ARG A 148 3.83 19.10 25.26
C ARG A 148 3.88 18.53 23.83
N HIS A 149 5.00 17.91 23.44
CA HIS A 149 5.18 17.32 22.11
C HIS A 149 4.36 16.04 21.89
N PHE A 150 3.89 15.40 22.97
CA PHE A 150 3.05 14.21 22.98
C PHE A 150 1.57 14.50 23.19
N ARG A 151 1.14 15.76 23.02
CA ARG A 151 -0.29 16.08 23.04
C ARG A 151 -1.06 15.23 22.03
N ARG A 152 -2.30 14.85 22.37
CA ARG A 152 -3.22 14.04 21.57
C ARG A 152 -3.20 14.42 20.09
N ASP A 153 -3.43 15.71 19.81
CA ASP A 153 -3.45 16.25 18.45
C ASP A 153 -2.17 15.94 17.65
N ARG A 154 -1.00 15.98 18.30
CA ARG A 154 0.28 15.68 17.66
C ARG A 154 0.54 14.19 17.46
N LEU A 155 0.02 13.35 18.37
CA LEU A 155 0.08 11.90 18.25
C LEU A 155 -0.85 11.42 17.13
N GLU A 156 -2.10 11.87 17.12
CA GLU A 156 -3.13 11.48 16.15
C GLU A 156 -2.80 11.92 14.72
N THR A 157 -2.18 13.09 14.55
CA THR A 157 -1.76 13.60 13.24
C THR A 157 -0.46 13.01 12.71
N GLY A 158 0.29 12.32 13.58
CA GLY A 158 1.68 11.93 13.34
C GLY A 158 2.67 13.10 13.24
N ALA A 159 2.29 14.32 13.66
CA ALA A 159 3.16 15.49 13.63
C ALA A 159 4.44 15.32 14.48
N ILE A 160 4.42 14.41 15.44
CA ILE A 160 5.59 14.06 16.27
C ILE A 160 6.72 13.40 15.46
N TYR A 161 6.41 12.67 14.38
CA TYR A 161 7.38 11.86 13.61
C TYR A 161 8.20 12.67 12.59
N GLY A 162 7.88 13.94 12.38
CA GLY A 162 8.66 14.84 11.52
C GLY A 162 9.98 15.33 12.15
N ASP A 163 10.16 15.10 13.44
CA ASP A 163 11.32 15.55 14.22
C ASP A 163 12.40 14.46 14.30
N LYS A 164 13.64 14.83 13.98
CA LYS A 164 14.80 13.92 13.94
C LYS A 164 15.04 13.18 15.27
N ARG A 165 14.54 13.73 16.39
CA ARG A 165 14.65 13.14 17.73
C ARG A 165 13.91 11.81 17.89
N PHE A 166 12.90 11.51 17.04
CA PHE A 166 12.08 10.30 17.16
C PHE A 166 12.52 9.12 16.26
N GLY A 167 13.67 9.26 15.58
CA GLY A 167 14.32 8.19 14.82
C GLY A 167 13.55 7.67 13.57
N SER A 168 14.15 6.72 12.84
CA SER A 168 13.52 6.08 11.66
C SER A 168 12.69 4.83 12.00
N GLY A 169 12.72 4.42 13.27
CA GLY A 169 12.13 3.18 13.77
C GLY A 169 12.68 1.91 13.13
N ALA A 170 13.97 1.89 12.77
CA ALA A 170 14.61 0.71 12.20
C ALA A 170 14.82 -0.43 13.22
N ASP A 171 14.92 -0.10 14.51
CA ASP A 171 15.16 -1.04 15.62
C ASP A 171 13.91 -1.30 16.47
N ARG A 172 12.72 -0.98 15.93
CA ARG A 172 11.44 -1.41 16.52
C ARG A 172 11.36 -2.94 16.45
N ALA A 173 10.82 -3.59 17.48
CA ALA A 173 10.95 -5.04 17.66
C ALA A 173 10.42 -5.87 16.48
N ASP A 174 9.34 -5.44 15.82
CA ASP A 174 8.82 -6.12 14.63
C ASP A 174 9.84 -6.17 13.48
N ARG A 175 10.43 -5.02 13.15
CA ARG A 175 11.43 -4.90 12.07
C ARG A 175 12.75 -5.53 12.46
N ALA A 176 13.13 -5.41 13.73
CA ALA A 176 14.34 -5.99 14.26
C ALA A 176 14.28 -7.52 14.25
N LEU A 177 13.16 -8.14 14.65
CA LEU A 177 13.03 -9.60 14.72
C LEU A 177 13.18 -10.21 13.34
N VAL A 178 12.44 -9.65 12.39
CA VAL A 178 12.48 -10.00 10.98
C VAL A 178 13.91 -9.90 10.41
N ARG A 179 14.61 -8.79 10.67
CA ARG A 179 16.00 -8.60 10.27
C ARG A 179 16.93 -9.64 10.91
N ASP A 180 16.79 -9.89 12.20
CA ASP A 180 17.66 -10.80 12.94
C ASP A 180 17.50 -12.23 12.41
N LEU A 181 16.27 -12.63 12.13
CA LEU A 181 15.92 -13.91 11.57
C LEU A 181 16.41 -14.11 10.12
N ARG A 182 16.36 -13.08 9.27
CA ARG A 182 17.02 -13.10 7.95
C ARG A 182 18.51 -13.40 8.07
N GLU A 183 19.17 -12.81 9.07
CA GLU A 183 20.58 -13.03 9.32
C GLU A 183 20.84 -14.48 9.74
N VAL A 184 20.07 -15.01 10.71
CA VAL A 184 20.18 -16.41 11.16
C VAL A 184 20.09 -17.38 10.00
N ARG A 185 19.03 -17.25 9.18
CA ARG A 185 18.87 -18.11 8.01
C ARG A 185 20.05 -17.95 7.05
N GLY A 186 20.46 -16.71 6.77
CA GLY A 186 21.58 -16.44 5.88
C GLY A 186 22.91 -17.04 6.35
N LEU A 187 23.10 -17.25 7.66
CA LEU A 187 24.24 -17.96 8.22
C LEU A 187 24.09 -19.48 8.08
N LEU A 188 22.90 -20.03 8.33
CA LEU A 188 22.62 -21.46 8.17
C LEU A 188 22.74 -21.93 6.70
N THR A 189 22.26 -21.15 5.74
CA THR A 189 22.19 -21.58 4.32
C THR A 189 23.45 -21.27 3.50
N ARG A 190 24.29 -20.31 3.92
CA ARG A 190 25.55 -20.01 3.23
C ARG A 190 26.76 -20.70 3.87
N GLY A 191 26.59 -21.23 5.08
CA GLY A 191 27.66 -21.62 5.96
C GLY A 191 28.39 -20.41 6.56
N ASP A 192 29.11 -20.66 7.64
CA ASP A 192 29.99 -19.69 8.29
C ASP A 192 31.25 -20.41 8.76
N SER A 193 32.34 -20.20 8.03
CA SER A 193 33.64 -20.79 8.32
C SER A 193 34.16 -20.38 9.71
N LYS A 194 33.74 -19.23 10.24
CA LYS A 194 34.09 -18.80 11.61
C LYS A 194 33.26 -19.52 12.69
N ALA A 195 32.07 -20.01 12.32
CA ALA A 195 31.21 -20.81 13.19
C ALA A 195 31.43 -22.33 13.01
N GLY A 196 32.41 -22.75 12.19
CA GLY A 196 32.71 -24.16 11.94
C GLY A 196 31.77 -24.86 10.96
N ILE A 197 30.96 -24.11 10.22
CA ILE A 197 29.97 -24.65 9.27
C ILE A 197 30.59 -24.64 7.87
N GLU A 198 31.05 -25.81 7.41
CA GLU A 198 31.55 -26.05 6.05
C GLU A 198 30.41 -26.52 5.13
N GLY A 199 30.00 -25.67 4.20
CA GLY A 199 28.82 -25.92 3.35
C GLY A 199 27.51 -25.42 3.99
N GLY A 200 26.53 -25.08 3.16
CA GLY A 200 25.25 -24.53 3.61
C GLY A 200 24.16 -25.59 3.75
N LEU A 201 23.22 -25.38 4.68
CA LEU A 201 21.98 -26.15 4.76
C LEU A 201 21.06 -25.88 3.56
N ASP A 202 20.30 -26.91 3.18
CA ASP A 202 19.09 -26.71 2.37
C ASP A 202 18.14 -25.75 3.09
N VAL A 203 17.47 -24.91 2.32
CA VAL A 203 16.64 -23.83 2.87
C VAL A 203 15.42 -24.40 3.59
N GLU A 204 14.85 -25.51 3.11
CA GLU A 204 13.73 -26.20 3.77
C GLU A 204 14.12 -26.64 5.19
N TYR A 205 15.33 -27.18 5.35
CA TYR A 205 15.85 -27.63 6.65
C TYR A 205 16.19 -26.45 7.57
N ALA A 206 16.78 -25.38 7.03
CA ALA A 206 17.05 -24.17 7.80
C ALA A 206 15.76 -23.52 8.32
N HIS A 207 14.73 -23.45 7.47
CA HIS A 207 13.40 -22.95 7.84
C HIS A 207 12.75 -23.83 8.90
N SER A 208 12.74 -25.15 8.71
CA SER A 208 12.12 -26.07 9.66
C SER A 208 12.81 -26.03 11.03
N LEU A 209 14.13 -25.88 11.07
CA LEU A 209 14.91 -25.73 12.31
C LEU A 209 14.59 -24.41 13.03
N ILE A 210 14.60 -23.28 12.32
CA ILE A 210 14.23 -21.98 12.89
C ILE A 210 12.79 -22.03 13.41
N ALA A 211 11.87 -22.62 12.64
CA ALA A 211 10.47 -22.67 12.97
C ALA A 211 10.20 -23.46 14.25
N ARG A 212 10.78 -24.66 14.36
CA ARG A 212 10.73 -25.46 15.60
C ARG A 212 11.35 -24.73 16.78
N ALA A 213 12.47 -24.04 16.58
CA ALA A 213 13.10 -23.27 17.65
C ALA A 213 12.19 -22.14 18.18
N LEU A 214 11.56 -21.39 17.27
CA LEU A 214 10.58 -20.36 17.64
C LEU A 214 9.34 -20.96 18.31
N PHE A 215 8.88 -22.12 17.84
CA PHE A 215 7.75 -22.83 18.45
C PHE A 215 8.06 -23.29 19.88
N VAL A 216 9.21 -23.91 20.10
CA VAL A 216 9.63 -24.32 21.46
C VAL A 216 9.74 -23.10 22.38
N ARG A 217 10.36 -22.00 21.90
CA ARG A 217 10.42 -20.75 22.68
C ARG A 217 9.04 -20.20 23.00
N TYR A 218 8.10 -20.23 22.05
CA TYR A 218 6.72 -19.80 22.27
C TYR A 218 6.01 -20.66 23.33
N LEU A 219 6.13 -21.99 23.24
CA LEU A 219 5.53 -22.90 24.22
C LEU A 219 6.15 -22.73 25.61
N GLU A 220 7.47 -22.60 25.69
CA GLU A 220 8.19 -22.48 26.96
C GLU A 220 7.95 -21.11 27.62
N ASP A 221 8.00 -20.02 26.85
CA ASP A 221 7.77 -18.67 27.38
C ASP A 221 6.33 -18.49 27.90
N ARG A 222 5.36 -19.16 27.26
CA ARG A 222 3.95 -19.20 27.72
C ARG A 222 3.69 -20.25 28.80
N GLU A 223 4.72 -20.97 29.25
CA GLU A 223 4.62 -22.04 30.26
C GLU A 223 3.71 -23.21 29.83
N ILE A 224 3.51 -23.37 28.52
CA ILE A 224 2.77 -24.50 27.94
C ILE A 224 3.57 -25.79 28.08
N ILE A 225 4.89 -25.70 27.92
CA ILE A 225 5.84 -26.75 28.31
C ILE A 225 6.63 -26.25 29.52
N THR A 226 6.63 -27.04 30.58
CA THR A 226 7.26 -26.72 31.87
C THR A 226 8.52 -27.52 32.08
N GLN A 227 9.22 -27.30 33.20
CA GLN A 227 10.37 -28.10 33.62
C GLN A 227 10.09 -29.61 33.47
N ASP A 228 8.98 -30.08 34.03
CA ASP A 228 8.60 -31.51 34.00
C ASP A 228 8.55 -32.08 32.58
N TYR A 229 8.14 -31.27 31.59
CA TYR A 229 8.12 -31.70 30.19
C TYR A 229 9.54 -32.03 29.69
N PHE A 230 10.52 -31.16 29.95
CA PHE A 230 11.91 -31.39 29.56
C PHE A 230 12.53 -32.59 30.28
N TRP A 231 12.23 -32.76 31.57
CA TRP A 231 12.68 -33.92 32.35
C TRP A 231 12.07 -35.24 31.84
N ASN A 232 10.80 -35.21 31.43
CA ASN A 232 10.14 -36.36 30.83
C ASN A 232 10.77 -36.73 29.47
N VAL A 233 11.14 -35.75 28.65
CA VAL A 233 11.90 -36.01 27.40
C VAL A 233 13.29 -36.56 27.70
N ALA A 234 13.95 -36.04 28.74
CA ALA A 234 15.27 -36.52 29.17
C ALA A 234 15.23 -38.01 29.58
N GLY A 235 14.09 -38.50 30.07
CA GLY A 235 13.89 -39.90 30.44
C GLY A 235 14.93 -40.33 31.49
N GLU A 236 15.51 -41.51 31.37
CA GLU A 236 16.60 -42.00 32.24
C GLU A 236 18.01 -41.63 31.75
N ASN A 237 18.12 -40.80 30.71
CA ASN A 237 19.41 -40.43 30.15
C ASN A 237 20.17 -39.49 31.09
N GLY A 238 21.13 -40.04 31.84
CA GLY A 238 21.93 -39.29 32.83
C GLY A 238 22.69 -38.11 32.23
N LYS A 239 23.10 -38.17 30.95
CA LYS A 239 23.75 -37.04 30.26
C LYS A 239 22.76 -35.89 30.03
N TRP A 240 21.54 -36.20 29.59
CA TRP A 240 20.52 -35.18 29.33
C TRP A 240 19.99 -34.54 30.62
N ARG A 241 19.83 -35.33 31.68
CA ARG A 241 19.48 -34.80 33.02
C ARG A 241 20.56 -33.87 33.56
N ALA A 242 21.83 -34.27 33.47
CA ALA A 242 22.94 -33.41 33.87
C ALA A 242 22.94 -32.07 33.11
N LEU A 243 22.66 -32.08 31.79
CA LEU A 243 22.52 -30.85 31.00
C LEU A 243 21.38 -29.95 31.50
N LEU A 244 20.27 -30.51 32.00
CA LEU A 244 19.15 -29.72 32.55
C LEU A 244 19.49 -29.10 33.91
N ASP A 245 20.32 -29.77 34.71
CA ASP A 245 20.81 -29.31 36.02
C ASP A 245 21.94 -28.28 35.94
N GLU A 246 22.62 -28.18 34.79
CA GLU A 246 23.68 -27.21 34.56
C GLU A 246 23.17 -25.75 34.61
N GLU A 247 23.97 -24.87 35.21
CA GLU A 247 23.74 -23.43 35.12
C GLU A 247 23.77 -22.97 33.66
N SER A 248 22.89 -22.02 33.32
CA SER A 248 22.82 -21.52 31.96
C SER A 248 24.05 -20.69 31.62
N GLU A 249 24.68 -20.96 30.48
CA GLU A 249 25.71 -20.10 29.92
C GLU A 249 25.10 -19.17 28.85
N GLY A 250 25.39 -17.88 28.94
CA GLY A 250 24.98 -16.90 27.94
C GLY A 250 24.92 -15.48 28.49
N THR A 251 24.92 -14.49 27.59
CA THR A 251 24.70 -13.07 27.90
C THR A 251 23.19 -12.79 28.07
N PHE A 252 22.51 -13.58 28.90
CA PHE A 252 21.08 -13.39 29.15
C PHE A 252 20.86 -12.05 29.84
N GLU A 253 20.07 -11.18 29.20
CA GLU A 253 19.75 -9.88 29.76
C GLU A 253 18.73 -9.96 30.91
N GLU A 254 17.92 -11.02 30.98
CA GLU A 254 16.96 -11.25 32.07
C GLU A 254 17.21 -12.63 32.72
N PRO A 255 17.23 -12.73 34.08
CA PRO A 255 17.42 -14.01 34.78
C PRO A 255 16.35 -15.06 34.48
N GLU A 256 15.13 -14.63 34.12
CA GLU A 256 14.04 -15.53 33.73
C GLU A 256 14.36 -16.31 32.45
N LEU A 257 15.10 -15.69 31.51
CA LEU A 257 15.55 -16.34 30.28
C LEU A 257 16.69 -17.34 30.57
N ALA A 258 17.59 -17.01 31.49
CA ALA A 258 18.63 -17.93 31.96
C ALA A 258 18.03 -19.24 32.55
N ASN A 259 16.82 -19.18 33.12
CA ASN A 259 16.16 -20.36 33.66
C ASN A 259 15.53 -21.27 32.60
N ARG A 260 15.43 -20.83 31.33
CA ARG A 260 14.82 -21.59 30.24
C ARG A 260 15.65 -22.82 29.87
N PHE A 261 15.00 -23.97 29.81
CA PHE A 261 15.62 -25.27 29.55
C PHE A 261 15.93 -25.48 28.08
N PHE A 262 15.21 -24.86 27.16
CA PHE A 262 15.45 -25.07 25.73
C PHE A 262 16.90 -24.75 25.31
N PHE A 263 17.52 -23.73 25.91
CA PHE A 263 18.93 -23.39 25.65
C PHE A 263 19.90 -24.50 26.07
N ARG A 264 19.57 -25.25 27.12
CA ARG A 264 20.34 -26.42 27.59
C ARG A 264 20.15 -27.60 26.65
N VAL A 265 18.91 -27.82 26.17
CA VAL A 265 18.59 -28.87 25.20
C VAL A 265 19.38 -28.70 23.90
N LEU A 266 19.53 -27.46 23.41
CA LEU A 266 20.29 -27.14 22.20
C LEU A 266 21.79 -27.48 22.29
N ARG A 267 22.35 -27.78 23.48
CA ARG A 267 23.75 -28.25 23.60
C ARG A 267 23.97 -29.65 23.04
N ASP A 268 22.90 -30.43 22.84
CA ASP A 268 22.99 -31.79 22.35
C ASP A 268 21.97 -32.02 21.21
N LYS A 269 22.48 -32.32 20.00
CA LYS A 269 21.65 -32.59 18.82
C LYS A 269 20.64 -33.71 19.08
N LYS A 270 21.06 -34.82 19.72
CA LYS A 270 20.17 -35.96 19.96
C LYS A 270 19.05 -35.58 20.92
N PHE A 271 19.35 -34.80 21.96
CA PHE A 271 18.34 -34.31 22.89
C PHE A 271 17.37 -33.34 22.21
N THR A 272 17.90 -32.43 21.38
CA THR A 272 17.10 -31.46 20.61
C THR A 272 16.08 -32.16 19.71
N TYR A 273 16.51 -33.19 18.98
CA TYR A 273 15.59 -33.94 18.12
C TYR A 273 14.65 -34.85 18.89
N ALA A 274 15.08 -35.42 20.02
CA ALA A 274 14.15 -36.14 20.91
C ALA A 274 13.03 -35.22 21.43
N LEU A 275 13.34 -33.95 21.72
CA LEU A 275 12.34 -32.94 22.07
C LEU A 275 11.42 -32.65 20.89
N PHE A 276 11.94 -32.46 19.68
CA PHE A 276 11.12 -32.23 18.48
C PHE A 276 10.18 -33.41 18.20
N ASP A 277 10.68 -34.64 18.27
CA ASP A 277 9.87 -35.85 18.07
C ASP A 277 8.80 -36.03 19.16
N ARG A 278 9.07 -35.56 20.38
CA ARG A 278 8.08 -35.56 21.46
C ARG A 278 6.99 -34.53 21.19
N LEU A 279 7.37 -33.32 20.80
CA LEU A 279 6.43 -32.24 20.48
C LEU A 279 5.52 -32.61 19.32
N ASP A 280 6.07 -33.24 18.28
CA ASP A 280 5.29 -33.73 17.13
C ASP A 280 4.22 -34.76 17.56
N ARG A 281 4.55 -35.63 18.52
CA ARG A 281 3.59 -36.61 19.09
C ARG A 281 2.54 -35.99 20.01
N ASP A 282 2.95 -35.10 20.90
CA ASP A 282 2.10 -34.55 21.95
C ASP A 282 1.16 -33.45 21.43
N PHE A 283 1.64 -32.62 20.50
CA PHE A 283 0.85 -31.56 19.87
C PHE A 283 0.24 -32.00 18.53
N ASN A 284 0.96 -32.71 17.65
CA ASN A 284 0.46 -33.12 16.32
C ASN A 284 -0.09 -31.92 15.49
N GLY A 285 -0.83 -32.13 14.39
CA GLY A 285 -1.65 -31.07 13.77
C GLY A 285 -0.95 -30.25 12.70
N ASP A 286 -0.19 -30.91 11.82
CA ASP A 286 0.54 -30.29 10.69
C ASP A 286 1.65 -29.28 11.10
N ILE A 287 2.08 -29.27 12.38
CA ILE A 287 2.89 -28.20 12.97
C ILE A 287 4.30 -28.11 12.40
N LEU A 288 5.04 -29.21 12.24
CA LEU A 288 6.36 -29.36 11.57
C LEU A 288 6.96 -30.74 11.90
N PRO A 289 6.64 -31.82 11.15
CA PRO A 289 7.25 -33.13 11.37
C PRO A 289 8.75 -33.10 11.04
N VAL A 290 9.55 -33.88 11.77
CA VAL A 290 10.98 -34.06 11.47
C VAL A 290 11.12 -34.98 10.26
N ALA A 291 11.69 -34.46 9.16
CA ALA A 291 11.98 -35.30 8.01
C ALA A 291 13.17 -36.23 8.32
N PRO A 292 13.12 -37.53 7.96
CA PRO A 292 14.23 -38.45 8.21
C PRO A 292 15.57 -37.98 7.60
N SER A 293 15.52 -37.34 6.44
CA SER A 293 16.69 -36.79 5.75
C SER A 293 17.25 -35.52 6.40
N GLU A 294 16.43 -34.77 7.14
CA GLU A 294 16.84 -33.54 7.80
C GLU A 294 17.78 -33.83 8.98
N TYR A 295 17.47 -34.86 9.78
CA TYR A 295 18.30 -35.24 10.91
C TYR A 295 19.73 -35.54 10.47
N GLU A 296 19.93 -36.16 9.30
CA GLU A 296 21.26 -36.43 8.76
C GLU A 296 21.95 -35.16 8.25
N ALA A 297 21.20 -34.22 7.65
CA ALA A 297 21.74 -32.98 7.10
C ALA A 297 22.17 -31.95 8.18
N ILE A 298 21.53 -31.95 9.35
CA ILE A 298 21.82 -31.01 10.43
C ILE A 298 23.00 -31.50 11.29
N ILE A 299 24.10 -30.74 11.35
CA ILE A 299 25.24 -31.01 12.24
C ILE A 299 25.11 -30.24 13.57
N SER A 300 25.94 -30.61 14.57
CA SER A 300 25.91 -29.99 15.91
C SER A 300 26.21 -28.49 15.86
N GLU A 301 27.04 -28.05 14.92
CA GLU A 301 27.44 -26.66 14.71
C GLU A 301 26.24 -25.79 14.28
N HIS A 302 25.28 -26.35 13.54
CA HIS A 302 24.04 -25.65 13.19
C HIS A 302 23.16 -25.39 14.43
N ILE A 303 23.04 -26.40 15.31
CA ILE A 303 22.28 -26.27 16.56
C ILE A 303 22.99 -25.28 17.50
N GLU A 304 24.32 -25.35 17.57
CA GLU A 304 25.12 -24.43 18.40
C GLU A 304 25.06 -22.99 17.88
N LEU A 305 25.07 -22.77 16.57
CA LEU A 305 24.85 -21.46 15.97
C LEU A 305 23.48 -20.90 16.39
N LEU A 306 22.42 -21.69 16.24
CA LEU A 306 21.08 -21.31 16.66
C LEU A 306 21.04 -20.99 18.17
N ARG A 307 21.68 -21.81 19.00
CA ARG A 307 21.80 -21.59 20.45
C ARG A 307 22.47 -20.24 20.74
N LYS A 308 23.65 -19.99 20.19
CA LYS A 308 24.41 -18.74 20.38
C LYS A 308 23.61 -17.51 19.99
N LEU A 309 22.85 -17.59 18.89
CA LEU A 309 21.99 -16.52 18.41
C LEU A 309 20.84 -16.24 19.39
N LEU A 310 20.20 -17.28 19.92
CA LEU A 310 19.10 -17.15 20.88
C LEU A 310 19.55 -16.63 22.25
N ILE A 311 20.75 -16.98 22.71
CA ILE A 311 21.30 -16.52 24.01
C ILE A 311 22.04 -15.17 23.90
N GLY A 312 22.17 -14.61 22.70
CA GLY A 312 22.84 -13.34 22.47
C GLY A 312 24.36 -13.39 22.60
N ASP A 313 24.97 -14.55 22.36
CA ASP A 313 26.43 -14.71 22.33
C ASP A 313 26.96 -14.23 20.96
N SER A 314 27.94 -13.34 20.98
CA SER A 314 28.36 -12.57 19.81
C SER A 314 29.14 -13.40 18.79
N VAL A 315 28.42 -14.10 17.89
CA VAL A 315 29.02 -14.85 16.77
C VAL A 315 29.61 -13.91 15.70
N VAL A 316 29.11 -12.66 15.58
CA VAL A 316 29.57 -11.68 14.57
C VAL A 316 29.76 -10.29 15.21
N PRO A 317 31.01 -9.86 15.51
CA PRO A 317 31.30 -8.57 16.17
C PRO A 317 30.79 -7.31 15.44
N GLN A 318 30.40 -7.44 14.18
CA GLN A 318 29.93 -6.33 13.33
C GLN A 318 28.40 -6.23 13.20
N ARG A 319 27.61 -7.16 13.74
CA ARG A 319 26.14 -7.18 13.55
C ARG A 319 25.40 -7.22 14.89
N ARG A 320 24.54 -6.23 15.15
CA ARG A 320 23.66 -6.18 16.32
C ARG A 320 22.42 -7.05 16.07
N LEU A 321 22.35 -8.21 16.71
CA LEU A 321 21.16 -9.09 16.74
C LEU A 321 20.53 -9.02 18.12
N PHE A 322 19.20 -9.12 18.21
CA PHE A 322 18.43 -8.95 19.45
C PHE A 322 17.56 -10.17 19.77
N LEU A 323 17.86 -11.36 19.24
CA LEU A 323 17.05 -12.57 19.45
C LEU A 323 16.86 -12.93 20.93
N PHE A 324 17.87 -12.64 21.75
CA PHE A 324 17.83 -12.81 23.21
C PHE A 324 16.81 -11.90 23.92
N ALA A 325 16.36 -10.80 23.28
CA ALA A 325 15.52 -9.79 23.90
C ALA A 325 14.02 -10.03 23.67
N TYR A 326 13.64 -10.90 22.71
CA TYR A 326 12.23 -11.15 22.42
C TYR A 326 11.61 -12.10 23.43
N ARG A 327 10.48 -11.66 23.96
CA ARG A 327 9.59 -12.42 24.85
C ARG A 327 8.45 -13.00 24.02
N PHE A 328 8.47 -14.30 23.70
CA PHE A 328 7.46 -14.91 22.83
C PHE A 328 6.09 -15.06 23.49
N ASP A 329 6.00 -14.84 24.82
CA ASP A 329 4.77 -14.65 25.56
C ASP A 329 4.12 -13.26 25.34
N ILE A 330 4.86 -12.30 24.80
CA ILE A 330 4.45 -10.90 24.55
C ILE A 330 4.41 -10.58 23.05
N VAL A 331 5.29 -11.17 22.24
CA VAL A 331 5.37 -10.91 20.79
C VAL A 331 4.00 -11.17 20.13
N PRO A 332 3.44 -10.19 19.40
CA PRO A 332 2.20 -10.38 18.66
C PRO A 332 2.29 -11.54 17.67
N ILE A 333 1.24 -12.36 17.58
CA ILE A 333 1.24 -13.55 16.72
C ILE A 333 1.32 -13.22 15.23
N GLU A 334 0.71 -12.10 14.82
CA GLU A 334 0.89 -11.52 13.48
C GLU A 334 2.36 -11.40 13.07
N LEU A 335 3.26 -11.11 14.04
CA LEU A 335 4.68 -10.99 13.76
C LEU A 335 5.29 -12.35 13.44
N ILE A 336 4.90 -13.39 14.17
CA ILE A 336 5.34 -14.77 13.92
C ILE A 336 4.93 -15.20 12.50
N SER A 337 3.69 -14.96 12.09
CA SER A 337 3.23 -15.25 10.72
C SER A 337 3.99 -14.44 9.66
N SER A 338 4.24 -13.17 9.92
CA SER A 338 4.96 -12.29 8.98
C SER A 338 6.43 -12.68 8.76
N ILE A 339 7.06 -13.29 9.77
CA ILE A 339 8.42 -13.84 9.69
C ILE A 339 8.48 -14.99 8.67
N TYR A 340 7.54 -15.94 8.75
CA TYR A 340 7.52 -17.09 7.86
C TYR A 340 7.25 -16.70 6.40
N GLU A 341 6.31 -15.77 6.20
CA GLU A 341 6.01 -15.25 4.87
C GLU A 341 7.24 -14.58 4.23
N GLU A 342 8.04 -13.90 5.05
CA GLU A 342 9.25 -13.27 4.58
C GLU A 342 10.37 -14.25 4.27
N PHE A 343 10.54 -15.29 5.11
CA PHE A 343 11.46 -16.38 4.86
C PHE A 343 11.18 -17.07 3.52
N TYR A 344 9.92 -17.42 3.32
CA TYR A 344 9.41 -18.04 2.09
C TYR A 344 9.59 -17.15 0.85
N THR A 345 9.41 -15.83 0.98
CA THR A 345 9.61 -14.91 -0.15
C THR A 345 11.08 -14.85 -0.62
N VAL A 346 12.04 -15.06 0.29
CA VAL A 346 13.48 -14.96 -0.04
C VAL A 346 14.08 -16.30 -0.51
N GLU A 347 13.48 -17.44 -0.17
CA GLU A 347 13.79 -18.76 -0.75
C GLU A 347 13.75 -18.77 -2.28
N GLN A 348 12.77 -18.05 -2.83
CA GLN A 348 12.57 -17.95 -4.27
C GLN A 348 13.57 -17.00 -4.94
N GLY A 349 14.63 -16.54 -4.26
CA GLY A 349 15.74 -15.76 -4.82
C GLY A 349 15.44 -14.27 -5.06
N LYS A 350 16.50 -13.46 -5.04
CA LYS A 350 16.44 -12.05 -5.48
C LYS A 350 16.02 -12.00 -6.95
N GLY A 351 14.80 -11.55 -7.24
CA GLY A 351 14.23 -11.46 -8.58
C GLY A 351 13.37 -12.65 -9.05
N ASN A 352 13.35 -13.79 -8.34
CA ASN A 352 12.66 -15.02 -8.78
C ASN A 352 11.37 -15.32 -7.98
N THR A 353 10.59 -14.30 -7.63
CA THR A 353 9.31 -14.52 -6.93
C THR A 353 8.35 -15.38 -7.77
N GLN A 354 7.98 -16.57 -7.29
CA GLN A 354 6.94 -17.46 -7.83
C GLN A 354 5.53 -16.87 -7.70
N GLY A 355 5.33 -15.60 -8.06
CA GLY A 355 4.09 -14.87 -7.82
C GLY A 355 3.77 -14.61 -6.33
N THR A 356 4.65 -14.99 -5.40
CA THR A 356 4.46 -14.83 -3.95
C THR A 356 4.82 -13.42 -3.51
N TYR A 357 3.79 -12.58 -3.39
CA TYR A 357 3.92 -11.21 -2.90
C TYR A 357 3.63 -11.19 -1.40
N TYR A 358 4.66 -10.95 -0.58
CA TYR A 358 4.51 -10.64 0.85
C TYR A 358 3.39 -9.61 1.04
N THR A 359 2.35 -9.94 1.80
CA THR A 359 1.27 -9.02 2.12
C THR A 359 1.60 -8.33 3.44
N PRO A 360 1.90 -7.01 3.45
CA PRO A 360 2.10 -6.30 4.70
C PRO A 360 0.86 -6.45 5.61
N PRO A 361 1.03 -6.75 6.90
CA PRO A 361 -0.08 -6.87 7.84
C PRO A 361 -1.02 -5.65 7.83
N THR A 362 -0.48 -4.45 7.56
CA THR A 362 -1.24 -3.19 7.39
C THR A 362 -2.32 -3.30 6.32
N LEU A 363 -1.97 -3.87 5.17
CA LEU A 363 -2.88 -4.00 4.04
C LEU A 363 -3.89 -5.14 4.25
N ALA A 364 -3.47 -6.23 4.91
CA ALA A 364 -4.36 -7.33 5.24
C ALA A 364 -5.47 -6.88 6.20
N GLU A 365 -5.11 -6.20 7.28
CA GLU A 365 -6.05 -5.68 8.28
C GLU A 365 -6.98 -4.62 7.68
N TYR A 366 -6.42 -3.67 6.92
CA TYR A 366 -7.24 -2.68 6.21
C TYR A 366 -8.27 -3.34 5.29
N LEU A 367 -7.89 -4.33 4.49
CA LEU A 367 -8.82 -5.05 3.63
C LEU A 367 -9.90 -5.78 4.44
N LEU A 368 -9.52 -6.49 5.50
CA LEU A 368 -10.46 -7.22 6.36
C LEU A 368 -11.47 -6.29 7.05
N SER A 369 -11.04 -5.08 7.47
CA SER A 369 -11.93 -4.08 8.07
C SER A 369 -13.09 -3.67 7.13
N GLN A 370 -12.89 -3.77 5.81
CA GLN A 370 -13.88 -3.38 4.81
C GLN A 370 -14.89 -4.50 4.48
N VAL A 371 -14.54 -5.76 4.72
CA VAL A 371 -15.37 -6.92 4.30
C VAL A 371 -15.85 -7.79 5.47
N LEU A 372 -15.16 -7.76 6.61
CA LEU A 372 -15.58 -8.38 7.87
C LEU A 372 -16.03 -7.30 8.86
N THR A 373 -17.04 -6.54 8.46
CA THR A 373 -17.68 -5.55 9.34
C THR A 373 -18.43 -6.25 10.48
N LYS A 374 -18.85 -5.48 11.50
CA LYS A 374 -19.62 -6.03 12.62
C LYS A 374 -20.89 -6.75 12.13
N GLU A 375 -21.59 -6.17 11.15
CA GLU A 375 -22.82 -6.70 10.57
C GLU A 375 -22.59 -8.02 9.81
N VAL A 376 -21.44 -8.14 9.15
CA VAL A 376 -21.05 -9.40 8.47
C VAL A 376 -20.70 -10.45 9.51
N LEU A 377 -19.90 -10.09 10.54
CA LEU A 377 -19.51 -10.98 11.64
C LEU A 377 -20.71 -11.49 12.46
N ASP A 378 -21.75 -10.67 12.65
CA ASP A 378 -22.99 -11.05 13.33
C ASP A 378 -23.69 -12.24 12.62
N LYS A 379 -23.51 -12.37 11.30
CA LYS A 379 -24.04 -13.49 10.50
C LYS A 379 -23.16 -14.75 10.56
N LYS A 380 -22.04 -14.70 11.28
CA LYS A 380 -21.03 -15.76 11.38
C LYS A 380 -20.53 -16.17 9.98
N PRO A 381 -19.78 -15.33 9.25
CA PRO A 381 -19.42 -15.60 7.86
C PRO A 381 -18.38 -16.73 7.77
N ARG A 382 -18.42 -17.55 6.72
CA ARG A 382 -17.29 -18.37 6.29
C ARG A 382 -16.39 -17.59 5.34
N VAL A 383 -15.11 -17.49 5.70
CA VAL A 383 -14.06 -16.82 4.96
C VAL A 383 -13.18 -17.84 4.23
N ILE A 384 -12.89 -17.58 2.96
CA ILE A 384 -11.93 -18.35 2.18
C ILE A 384 -10.86 -17.46 1.55
N ASP A 385 -9.61 -17.93 1.56
CA ASP A 385 -8.53 -17.37 0.75
C ASP A 385 -8.05 -18.40 -0.30
N PRO A 386 -8.29 -18.18 -1.61
CA PRO A 386 -7.97 -19.15 -2.66
C PRO A 386 -6.48 -19.13 -3.09
N ALA A 387 -5.66 -18.26 -2.51
CA ALA A 387 -4.22 -18.19 -2.71
C ALA A 387 -3.56 -17.77 -1.39
N CYS A 388 -3.77 -18.59 -0.35
CA CYS A 388 -3.60 -18.15 1.03
C CYS A 388 -2.15 -17.92 1.46
N GLY A 389 -1.16 -18.43 0.73
CA GLY A 389 0.25 -18.32 1.08
C GLY A 389 0.50 -18.83 2.50
N SER A 390 1.19 -18.01 3.30
CA SER A 390 1.46 -18.23 4.73
C SER A 390 0.21 -18.13 5.63
N GLY A 391 -0.95 -17.77 5.09
CA GLY A 391 -2.22 -17.73 5.82
C GLY A 391 -2.54 -16.42 6.54
N ILE A 392 -1.87 -15.30 6.23
CA ILE A 392 -2.07 -14.02 6.95
C ILE A 392 -3.55 -13.57 6.99
N PHE A 393 -4.27 -13.64 5.86
CA PHE A 393 -5.69 -13.29 5.83
C PHE A 393 -6.56 -14.25 6.65
N LEU A 394 -6.23 -15.54 6.67
CA LEU A 394 -6.96 -16.56 7.42
C LEU A 394 -6.76 -16.37 8.93
N VAL A 395 -5.52 -16.13 9.35
CA VAL A 395 -5.15 -15.88 10.74
C VAL A 395 -5.83 -14.62 11.27
N GLU A 396 -5.75 -13.51 10.52
CA GLU A 396 -6.35 -12.25 10.95
C GLU A 396 -7.89 -12.31 10.92
N SER A 397 -8.49 -13.05 9.98
CA SER A 397 -9.93 -13.34 9.98
C SER A 397 -10.34 -14.13 11.22
N PHE A 398 -9.60 -15.20 11.56
CA PHE A 398 -9.85 -16.01 12.75
C PHE A 398 -9.78 -15.16 14.03
N ARG A 399 -8.71 -14.38 14.21
CA ARG A 399 -8.55 -13.48 15.36
C ARG A 399 -9.68 -12.46 15.47
N ARG A 400 -10.12 -11.90 14.34
CA ARG A 400 -11.24 -10.95 14.29
C ARG A 400 -12.57 -11.61 14.69
N MET A 401 -12.84 -12.82 14.22
CA MET A 401 -14.02 -13.61 14.62
C MET A 401 -14.00 -13.96 16.10
N VAL A 402 -12.85 -14.36 16.65
CA VAL A 402 -12.67 -14.65 18.08
C VAL A 402 -12.96 -13.40 18.93
N ARG A 403 -12.38 -12.25 18.58
CA ARG A 403 -12.66 -10.98 19.28
C ARG A 403 -14.14 -10.60 19.24
N HIS A 404 -14.79 -10.78 18.09
CA HIS A 404 -16.23 -10.55 17.96
C HIS A 404 -17.06 -11.49 18.84
N ALA A 405 -16.73 -12.79 18.85
CA ALA A 405 -17.43 -13.78 19.65
C ALA A 405 -17.28 -13.52 21.17
N LEU A 406 -16.12 -13.05 21.62
CA LEU A 406 -15.91 -12.60 23.01
C LEU A 406 -16.84 -11.44 23.38
N VAL A 407 -16.99 -10.44 22.50
CA VAL A 407 -17.94 -9.33 22.73
C VAL A 407 -19.36 -9.86 22.89
N LYS A 408 -19.80 -10.77 22.02
CA LYS A 408 -21.14 -11.37 22.09
C LYS A 408 -21.38 -12.14 23.38
N LYS A 409 -20.41 -12.95 23.83
CA LYS A 409 -20.52 -13.71 25.09
C LYS A 409 -20.67 -12.81 26.32
N VAL A 410 -19.90 -11.72 26.37
CA VAL A 410 -20.02 -10.73 27.44
C VAL A 410 -21.36 -10.01 27.38
N GLU A 411 -21.87 -9.68 26.19
CA GLU A 411 -23.20 -9.08 26.01
C GLU A 411 -24.33 -10.02 26.49
N SER A 412 -24.20 -11.33 26.27
CA SER A 412 -25.18 -12.35 26.71
C SER A 412 -25.10 -12.72 28.19
N ARG A 413 -24.15 -12.16 28.96
CA ARG A 413 -23.94 -12.46 30.40
C ARG A 413 -23.70 -13.95 30.70
N GLU A 414 -23.02 -14.67 29.81
CA GLU A 414 -22.57 -16.04 30.09
C GLU A 414 -21.51 -16.05 31.22
N GLU A 415 -21.53 -17.06 32.09
CA GLU A 415 -20.92 -17.05 33.44
C GLU A 415 -19.38 -16.85 33.53
N ASP A 416 -18.64 -16.82 32.41
CA ASP A 416 -17.18 -16.59 32.41
C ASP A 416 -16.67 -15.55 31.40
N GLY A 417 -17.51 -15.04 30.49
CA GLY A 417 -17.11 -14.11 29.42
C GLY A 417 -15.99 -14.61 28.50
N ARG A 418 -15.74 -15.92 28.43
CA ARG A 418 -14.63 -16.54 27.68
C ARG A 418 -15.12 -17.56 26.66
N LEU A 419 -14.29 -17.79 25.63
CA LEU A 419 -14.55 -18.83 24.63
C LEU A 419 -13.95 -20.15 25.09
N SER A 420 -14.73 -21.23 25.00
CA SER A 420 -14.24 -22.58 25.25
C SER A 420 -13.34 -23.07 24.11
N ARG A 421 -12.58 -24.14 24.37
CA ARG A 421 -11.81 -24.86 23.32
C ARG A 421 -12.70 -25.27 22.14
N ASP A 422 -13.93 -25.67 22.41
CA ASP A 422 -14.90 -26.08 21.39
C ASP A 422 -15.44 -24.89 20.59
N ASP A 423 -15.67 -23.73 21.23
CA ASP A 423 -16.04 -22.50 20.53
C ASP A 423 -14.94 -22.08 19.54
N LEU A 424 -13.69 -22.06 20.00
CA LEU A 424 -12.53 -21.74 19.15
C LEU A 424 -12.37 -22.74 18.01
N ARG A 425 -12.57 -24.03 18.30
CA ARG A 425 -12.52 -25.09 17.28
C ARG A 425 -13.62 -24.91 16.24
N ALA A 426 -14.85 -24.59 16.64
CA ALA A 426 -15.98 -24.37 15.74
C ALA A 426 -15.74 -23.18 14.81
N ILE A 427 -15.21 -22.05 15.34
CA ILE A 427 -14.82 -20.91 14.50
C ILE A 427 -13.78 -21.35 13.46
N LEU A 428 -12.73 -22.07 13.87
CA LEU A 428 -11.68 -22.52 12.97
C LEU A 428 -12.19 -23.52 11.92
N THR A 429 -13.06 -24.45 12.30
CA THR A 429 -13.55 -25.54 11.45
C THR A 429 -14.61 -25.06 10.46
N ASP A 430 -15.53 -24.22 10.91
CA ASP A 430 -16.72 -23.89 10.12
C ASP A 430 -16.55 -22.61 9.30
N ARG A 431 -15.66 -21.71 9.76
CA ARG A 431 -15.58 -20.33 9.25
C ARG A 431 -14.29 -20.01 8.51
N ILE A 432 -13.26 -20.86 8.53
CA ILE A 432 -11.98 -20.62 7.87
C ILE A 432 -11.73 -21.69 6.82
N ALA A 433 -11.32 -21.28 5.61
CA ALA A 433 -10.87 -22.16 4.55
C ALA A 433 -9.73 -21.50 3.76
N GLY A 434 -8.78 -22.29 3.26
CA GLY A 434 -7.66 -21.77 2.47
C GLY A 434 -7.19 -22.74 1.40
N ILE A 435 -6.72 -22.18 0.28
CA ILE A 435 -6.11 -22.96 -0.80
C ILE A 435 -4.77 -22.32 -1.14
N ASP A 436 -3.72 -23.15 -1.25
CA ASP A 436 -2.47 -22.73 -1.88
C ASP A 436 -1.89 -23.85 -2.73
N ILE A 437 -1.31 -23.50 -3.86
CA ILE A 437 -0.66 -24.47 -4.75
C ILE A 437 0.61 -25.05 -4.14
N ASN A 438 1.32 -24.29 -3.31
CA ASN A 438 2.52 -24.76 -2.65
C ASN A 438 2.16 -25.50 -1.34
N PRO A 439 2.48 -26.81 -1.24
CA PRO A 439 2.22 -27.58 -0.02
C PRO A 439 2.98 -27.06 1.20
N GLU A 440 4.11 -26.39 1.04
CA GLU A 440 4.86 -25.78 2.13
C GLU A 440 4.21 -24.49 2.63
N ALA A 441 3.72 -23.63 1.72
CA ALA A 441 2.95 -22.45 2.11
C ALA A 441 1.68 -22.85 2.89
N ALA A 442 0.95 -23.86 2.40
CA ALA A 442 -0.18 -24.44 3.12
C ALA A 442 0.20 -25.05 4.49
N ARG A 443 1.43 -25.59 4.64
CA ARG A 443 1.96 -26.04 5.93
C ARG A 443 2.17 -24.86 6.89
N ILE A 444 2.77 -23.78 6.40
CA ILE A 444 3.01 -22.55 7.18
C ILE A 444 1.69 -21.89 7.60
N ALA A 445 0.68 -21.90 6.73
CA ALA A 445 -0.68 -21.44 7.05
C ALA A 445 -1.31 -22.28 8.15
N ALA A 446 -1.16 -23.61 8.08
CA ALA A 446 -1.63 -24.51 9.13
C ALA A 446 -0.96 -24.20 10.47
N PHE A 447 0.37 -24.08 10.46
CA PHE A 447 1.15 -23.74 11.65
C PHE A 447 0.72 -22.38 12.25
N SER A 448 0.54 -21.36 11.43
CA SER A 448 0.14 -20.02 11.87
C SER A 448 -1.27 -20.01 12.48
N LEU A 449 -2.22 -20.73 11.88
CA LEU A 449 -3.57 -20.89 12.43
C LEU A 449 -3.56 -21.68 13.75
N SER A 450 -2.76 -22.74 13.83
CA SER A 450 -2.55 -23.52 15.05
C SER A 450 -1.98 -22.67 16.20
N LEU A 451 -1.01 -21.79 15.91
CA LEU A 451 -0.49 -20.83 16.88
C LEU A 451 -1.55 -19.82 17.35
N ALA A 452 -2.33 -19.28 16.41
CA ALA A 452 -3.42 -18.36 16.72
C ALA A 452 -4.51 -19.05 17.56
N TRP A 453 -4.82 -20.32 17.30
CA TRP A 453 -5.76 -21.11 18.08
C TRP A 453 -5.25 -21.35 19.51
N LEU A 454 -3.98 -21.74 19.66
CA LEU A 454 -3.31 -21.87 20.96
C LEU A 454 -3.25 -20.55 21.75
N HIS A 455 -3.20 -19.40 21.06
CA HIS A 455 -3.15 -18.09 21.70
C HIS A 455 -4.33 -17.82 22.63
N TYR A 456 -5.52 -18.15 22.15
CA TYR A 456 -6.78 -17.83 22.81
C TYR A 456 -7.21 -18.89 23.82
N GLN A 457 -6.42 -19.96 23.99
CA GLN A 457 -6.66 -21.00 25.00
C GLN A 457 -5.96 -20.69 26.32
N GLU A 458 -6.61 -21.11 27.40
CA GLU A 458 -6.01 -21.11 28.73
C GLU A 458 -5.11 -22.33 28.92
N GLN A 459 -4.11 -22.18 29.79
CA GLN A 459 -3.12 -23.21 30.08
C GLN A 459 -3.78 -24.53 30.52
N ARG A 460 -4.81 -24.45 31.37
CA ARG A 460 -5.57 -25.64 31.84
C ARG A 460 -6.21 -26.43 30.69
N ASP A 461 -6.71 -25.76 29.66
CA ASP A 461 -7.39 -26.40 28.54
C ASP A 461 -6.38 -27.05 27.60
N ILE A 462 -5.22 -26.42 27.44
CA ILE A 462 -4.08 -26.96 26.70
C ILE A 462 -3.55 -28.21 27.41
N ASP A 463 -3.36 -28.16 28.73
CA ASP A 463 -2.88 -29.31 29.51
C ASP A 463 -3.88 -30.47 29.55
N ALA A 464 -5.18 -30.18 29.52
CA ALA A 464 -6.22 -31.20 29.43
C ALA A 464 -6.14 -31.99 28.10
N ASN A 465 -5.79 -31.32 27.00
CA ASN A 465 -5.55 -31.98 25.71
C ASN A 465 -4.64 -31.14 24.80
N ARG A 466 -3.36 -31.52 24.78
CA ARG A 466 -2.32 -30.84 23.99
C ARG A 466 -2.44 -31.06 22.48
N GLN A 467 -3.25 -32.00 22.03
CA GLN A 467 -3.37 -32.31 20.60
C GLN A 467 -4.07 -31.20 19.83
N LEU A 468 -3.39 -30.69 18.81
CA LEU A 468 -3.91 -29.77 17.82
C LEU A 468 -4.62 -30.55 16.69
N PRO A 469 -5.68 -29.96 16.10
CA PRO A 469 -6.29 -30.52 14.91
C PRO A 469 -5.34 -30.46 13.70
N ASN A 470 -5.38 -31.48 12.86
CA ASN A 470 -4.83 -31.43 11.51
C ASN A 470 -5.70 -30.51 10.66
N LEU A 471 -5.10 -29.46 10.11
CA LEU A 471 -5.80 -28.43 9.34
C LEU A 471 -5.76 -28.72 7.85
N ARG A 472 -4.81 -29.53 7.38
CA ARG A 472 -4.60 -29.83 5.96
C ARG A 472 -5.35 -31.08 5.52
N TRP A 473 -5.95 -30.97 4.33
CA TRP A 473 -6.45 -32.10 3.58
C TRP A 473 -5.31 -32.97 3.03
N GLN A 474 -5.47 -34.28 3.11
CA GLN A 474 -4.53 -35.29 2.60
C GLN A 474 -5.31 -36.42 1.92
N SER A 475 -4.96 -36.74 0.67
CA SER A 475 -5.67 -37.74 -0.15
C SER A 475 -5.39 -39.19 0.27
N ASP A 476 -4.25 -39.43 0.89
CA ASP A 476 -3.68 -40.74 1.23
C ASP A 476 -3.95 -41.16 2.68
N ARG A 477 -4.79 -40.42 3.40
CA ARG A 477 -5.06 -40.68 4.82
C ARG A 477 -5.92 -41.94 4.97
N GLU A 478 -5.39 -42.95 5.68
CA GLU A 478 -6.03 -44.26 5.87
C GLU A 478 -7.40 -44.20 6.55
N SER A 479 -7.62 -43.24 7.46
CA SER A 479 -8.92 -43.02 8.09
C SER A 479 -9.18 -41.53 8.40
N HIS A 480 -10.42 -41.10 8.20
CA HIS A 480 -10.86 -39.74 8.54
C HIS A 480 -11.55 -39.72 9.90
N ASP A 481 -10.88 -39.12 10.88
CA ASP A 481 -11.45 -38.75 12.18
C ASP A 481 -11.83 -37.25 12.21
N PRO A 482 -13.12 -36.87 12.20
CA PRO A 482 -13.58 -35.47 12.27
C PRO A 482 -13.14 -34.74 13.55
N SER A 483 -12.83 -35.45 14.63
CA SER A 483 -12.31 -34.88 15.87
C SER A 483 -10.82 -34.50 15.77
N ARG A 484 -10.10 -35.04 14.79
CA ARG A 484 -8.67 -34.74 14.57
C ARG A 484 -8.37 -34.06 13.24
N HIS A 485 -9.25 -34.15 12.25
CA HIS A 485 -9.00 -33.68 10.90
C HIS A 485 -10.05 -32.65 10.48
N LEU A 486 -9.66 -31.39 10.41
CA LEU A 486 -10.56 -30.31 10.01
C LEU A 486 -10.56 -30.11 8.49
N ASP A 487 -9.41 -30.33 7.84
CA ASP A 487 -9.20 -30.21 6.39
C ASP A 487 -9.73 -28.89 5.82
N ILE A 488 -9.40 -27.80 6.52
CA ILE A 488 -9.71 -26.42 6.14
C ILE A 488 -8.69 -25.85 5.16
N LEU A 489 -7.55 -26.51 4.96
CA LEU A 489 -6.50 -26.10 4.02
C LEU A 489 -6.32 -27.15 2.91
N TYR A 490 -6.40 -26.70 1.66
CA TYR A 490 -6.13 -27.52 0.48
C TYR A 490 -4.79 -27.14 -0.15
N ALA A 491 -3.84 -28.09 -0.18
CA ALA A 491 -2.57 -27.94 -0.87
C ALA A 491 -2.72 -28.39 -2.33
N GLY A 492 -2.98 -27.45 -3.25
CA GLY A 492 -3.11 -27.74 -4.66
C GLY A 492 -3.70 -26.57 -5.46
N ASN A 493 -3.99 -26.83 -6.74
CA ASN A 493 -4.51 -25.80 -7.63
C ASN A 493 -5.97 -25.44 -7.29
N ALA A 494 -6.24 -24.18 -6.93
CA ALA A 494 -7.58 -23.72 -6.60
C ALA A 494 -8.61 -23.86 -7.74
N PHE A 495 -8.15 -23.80 -9.00
CA PHE A 495 -9.01 -24.01 -10.17
C PHE A 495 -9.39 -25.47 -10.37
N GLU A 496 -8.63 -26.41 -9.80
CA GLU A 496 -8.99 -27.83 -9.75
C GLU A 496 -9.84 -28.14 -8.52
N ALA A 497 -9.50 -27.55 -7.37
CA ALA A 497 -10.24 -27.71 -6.11
C ALA A 497 -11.73 -27.37 -6.26
N ILE A 498 -12.05 -26.24 -6.92
CA ILE A 498 -13.44 -25.82 -7.13
C ILE A 498 -14.24 -26.74 -8.06
N GLN A 499 -13.57 -27.60 -8.83
CA GLN A 499 -14.19 -28.58 -9.73
C GLN A 499 -14.06 -30.01 -9.19
N ASN A 500 -13.59 -30.19 -7.96
CA ASN A 500 -13.39 -31.52 -7.39
C ASN A 500 -14.73 -32.14 -6.99
N ASN A 501 -14.91 -33.43 -7.30
CA ASN A 501 -16.12 -34.19 -7.01
C ASN A 501 -16.07 -34.90 -5.66
N ASP A 502 -14.92 -34.90 -4.98
CA ASP A 502 -14.82 -35.36 -3.59
C ASP A 502 -15.76 -34.49 -2.73
N ALA A 503 -16.71 -35.14 -2.04
CA ALA A 503 -17.76 -34.44 -1.31
C ALA A 503 -17.21 -33.44 -0.28
N ARG A 504 -16.08 -33.75 0.34
CA ARG A 504 -15.48 -32.94 1.38
C ARG A 504 -14.74 -31.73 0.80
N ILE A 505 -14.07 -31.90 -0.34
CA ILE A 505 -13.48 -30.78 -1.07
C ILE A 505 -14.59 -29.89 -1.64
N ALA A 506 -15.63 -30.47 -2.23
CA ALA A 506 -16.74 -29.74 -2.81
C ALA A 506 -17.48 -28.88 -1.77
N GLU A 507 -17.68 -29.39 -0.55
CA GLU A 507 -18.33 -28.64 0.54
C GLU A 507 -17.53 -27.40 0.98
N ARG A 508 -16.19 -27.52 1.04
CA ARG A 508 -15.30 -26.48 1.61
C ARG A 508 -14.72 -25.53 0.56
N PHE A 509 -14.48 -26.03 -0.64
CA PHE A 509 -13.73 -25.34 -1.71
C PHE A 509 -14.50 -25.28 -3.03
N GLY A 510 -15.75 -25.77 -3.07
CA GLY A 510 -16.60 -25.75 -4.26
C GLY A 510 -17.33 -24.42 -4.49
N PRO A 511 -18.18 -24.36 -5.52
CA PRO A 511 -18.94 -23.15 -5.85
C PRO A 511 -19.91 -22.77 -4.73
N GLY A 512 -19.98 -21.47 -4.41
CA GLY A 512 -20.89 -20.94 -3.38
C GLY A 512 -20.56 -21.39 -1.95
N CYS A 513 -19.33 -21.86 -1.69
CA CYS A 513 -18.95 -22.37 -0.38
C CYS A 513 -18.71 -21.29 0.68
N ALA A 514 -18.54 -20.02 0.31
CA ALA A 514 -18.10 -18.95 1.21
C ALA A 514 -19.02 -17.72 1.20
N ASP A 515 -19.20 -17.12 2.38
CA ASP A 515 -19.82 -15.80 2.56
C ASP A 515 -18.85 -14.68 2.18
N VAL A 516 -17.56 -14.88 2.47
CA VAL A 516 -16.51 -13.88 2.27
C VAL A 516 -15.29 -14.50 1.58
N VAL A 517 -14.80 -13.88 0.51
CA VAL A 517 -13.52 -14.25 -0.13
C VAL A 517 -12.50 -13.15 0.11
N VAL A 518 -11.32 -13.51 0.60
CA VAL A 518 -10.19 -12.58 0.79
C VAL A 518 -8.95 -13.08 0.08
N GLY A 519 -7.96 -12.22 -0.14
CA GLY A 519 -6.65 -12.70 -0.57
C GLY A 519 -5.81 -11.73 -1.39
N ASN A 520 -4.57 -12.12 -1.60
CA ASN A 520 -3.61 -11.47 -2.49
C ASN A 520 -3.13 -12.48 -3.55
N PRO A 521 -3.92 -12.72 -4.62
CA PRO A 521 -3.56 -13.68 -5.65
C PRO A 521 -2.28 -13.27 -6.39
N PRO A 522 -1.60 -14.21 -7.08
CA PRO A 522 -0.44 -13.89 -7.88
C PRO A 522 -0.76 -12.90 -9.01
N TRP A 523 0.16 -11.98 -9.28
CA TRP A 523 -0.01 -10.90 -10.25
C TRP A 523 0.69 -11.19 -11.58
N GLY A 524 0.10 -10.71 -12.68
CA GLY A 524 0.70 -10.80 -14.02
C GLY A 524 0.65 -12.21 -14.61
N LYS A 525 1.54 -12.45 -15.58
CA LYS A 525 1.74 -13.77 -16.20
C LYS A 525 2.63 -14.62 -15.29
N VAL A 526 2.37 -15.93 -15.23
CA VAL A 526 3.25 -16.92 -14.61
C VAL A 526 4.69 -16.72 -15.12
N LYS A 527 5.63 -16.54 -14.19
CA LYS A 527 7.04 -16.26 -14.52
C LYS A 527 7.72 -17.51 -15.07
N ASP A 528 8.82 -17.30 -15.81
CA ASP A 528 9.55 -18.44 -16.35
C ASP A 528 10.24 -19.30 -15.28
N THR A 529 10.52 -18.70 -14.14
CA THR A 529 11.16 -19.33 -12.98
C THR A 529 10.16 -19.94 -12.00
N ASP A 530 8.86 -19.78 -12.24
CA ASP A 530 7.78 -20.33 -11.41
C ASP A 530 7.38 -21.73 -11.89
N VAL A 531 8.03 -22.75 -11.32
CA VAL A 531 7.83 -24.17 -11.70
C VAL A 531 6.42 -24.65 -11.37
N LEU A 532 5.93 -24.36 -10.16
CA LEU A 532 4.60 -24.78 -9.69
C LEU A 532 3.50 -24.08 -10.49
N GLY A 533 3.59 -22.74 -10.63
CA GLY A 533 2.64 -21.96 -11.41
C GLY A 533 2.60 -22.41 -12.87
N LYS A 534 3.75 -22.77 -13.48
CA LYS A 534 3.81 -23.31 -14.84
C LYS A 534 3.08 -24.64 -14.97
N ALA A 535 3.28 -25.54 -14.01
CA ALA A 535 2.62 -26.84 -14.00
C ALA A 535 1.10 -26.71 -13.85
N ALA A 536 0.62 -25.77 -13.03
CA ALA A 536 -0.81 -25.51 -12.83
C ALA A 536 -1.49 -24.69 -13.93
N TRP A 537 -0.74 -23.88 -14.67
CA TRP A 537 -1.29 -22.95 -15.66
C TRP A 537 -2.22 -23.59 -16.72
N PRO A 538 -1.96 -24.80 -17.26
CA PRO A 538 -2.87 -25.46 -18.19
C PRO A 538 -4.29 -25.65 -17.64
N ALA A 539 -4.41 -26.04 -16.36
CA ALA A 539 -5.71 -26.21 -15.70
C ALA A 539 -6.41 -24.86 -15.49
N THR A 540 -5.69 -23.84 -15.01
CA THR A 540 -6.20 -22.47 -14.86
C THR A 540 -6.69 -21.91 -16.20
N ARG A 541 -5.93 -22.10 -17.28
CA ARG A 541 -6.28 -21.65 -18.62
C ARG A 541 -7.50 -22.38 -19.17
N LYS A 542 -7.61 -23.69 -18.94
CA LYS A 542 -8.79 -24.49 -19.33
C LYS A 542 -10.04 -24.00 -18.59
N TRP A 543 -9.91 -23.63 -17.33
CA TRP A 543 -11.02 -23.08 -16.54
C TRP A 543 -11.43 -21.67 -16.99
N CYS A 544 -10.46 -20.82 -17.30
CA CYS A 544 -10.65 -19.46 -17.84
C CYS A 544 -11.04 -19.48 -19.34
N ASP A 545 -12.15 -20.14 -19.66
CA ASP A 545 -12.68 -20.25 -21.02
C ASP A 545 -13.47 -18.98 -21.40
N PRO A 546 -13.03 -18.21 -22.41
CA PRO A 546 -13.78 -17.06 -22.91
C PRO A 546 -15.20 -17.41 -23.40
N LYS A 547 -15.41 -18.65 -23.88
CA LYS A 547 -16.74 -19.13 -24.33
C LYS A 547 -17.71 -19.31 -23.17
N LYS A 548 -17.19 -19.51 -21.94
CA LYS A 548 -17.95 -19.58 -20.69
C LYS A 548 -18.03 -18.23 -19.98
N GLY A 549 -17.72 -17.12 -20.66
CA GLY A 549 -17.73 -15.78 -20.07
C GLY A 549 -16.57 -15.48 -19.11
N ARG A 550 -15.52 -16.32 -19.11
CA ARG A 550 -14.33 -16.19 -18.24
C ARG A 550 -13.08 -15.81 -19.04
N ALA A 551 -13.17 -14.75 -19.83
CA ALA A 551 -12.06 -14.26 -20.63
C ALA A 551 -11.02 -13.56 -19.75
N ILE A 552 -9.74 -13.90 -19.92
CA ILE A 552 -8.59 -13.22 -19.29
C ILE A 552 -7.63 -12.67 -20.35
N GLY A 553 -7.07 -11.49 -20.12
CA GLY A 553 -6.15 -10.80 -21.02
C GLY A 553 -4.70 -10.88 -20.58
N ASN A 554 -3.78 -11.06 -21.55
CA ASN A 554 -2.33 -11.17 -21.31
C ASN A 554 -1.94 -12.16 -20.22
N LEU A 555 -2.70 -13.25 -20.08
CA LEU A 555 -2.46 -14.30 -19.08
C LEU A 555 -2.42 -13.75 -17.64
N GLU A 556 -3.18 -12.68 -17.36
CA GLU A 556 -3.21 -12.05 -16.03
C GLU A 556 -3.89 -12.94 -15.00
N GLN A 557 -3.12 -13.42 -14.03
CA GLN A 557 -3.59 -14.27 -12.94
C GLN A 557 -4.62 -13.57 -12.05
N SER A 558 -4.44 -12.28 -11.75
CA SER A 558 -5.41 -11.51 -10.94
C SER A 558 -6.83 -11.57 -11.51
N GLN A 559 -6.98 -11.56 -12.84
CA GLN A 559 -8.29 -11.67 -13.49
C GLN A 559 -8.91 -13.06 -13.34
N ALA A 560 -8.09 -14.12 -13.39
CA ALA A 560 -8.53 -15.49 -13.17
C ALA A 560 -9.02 -15.69 -11.73
N PHE A 561 -8.31 -15.13 -10.74
CA PHE A 561 -8.68 -15.22 -9.34
C PHE A 561 -9.91 -14.38 -8.98
N VAL A 562 -10.15 -13.25 -9.64
CA VAL A 562 -11.43 -12.52 -9.49
C VAL A 562 -12.61 -13.38 -9.95
N TYR A 563 -12.51 -14.06 -11.11
CA TYR A 563 -13.54 -15.01 -11.49
C TYR A 563 -13.69 -16.13 -10.48
N LEU A 564 -12.59 -16.67 -9.96
CA LEU A 564 -12.63 -17.74 -8.97
C LEU A 564 -13.36 -17.28 -7.70
N ALA A 565 -13.05 -16.08 -7.20
CA ALA A 565 -13.75 -15.48 -6.06
C ALA A 565 -15.26 -15.37 -6.33
N MET A 566 -15.67 -14.95 -7.52
CA MET A 566 -17.09 -14.88 -7.90
C MET A 566 -17.79 -16.24 -7.90
N GLU A 567 -17.09 -17.33 -8.21
CA GLU A 567 -17.66 -18.68 -8.16
C GLU A 567 -17.68 -19.24 -6.74
N LEU A 568 -16.66 -18.96 -5.92
CA LEU A 568 -16.59 -19.37 -4.50
C LEU A 568 -17.63 -18.67 -3.62
N LEU A 569 -17.97 -17.42 -3.93
CA LEU A 569 -18.98 -16.66 -3.20
C LEU A 569 -20.38 -17.23 -3.39
N GLN A 570 -21.15 -17.32 -2.29
CA GLN A 570 -22.61 -17.41 -2.36
C GLN A 570 -23.22 -16.09 -2.85
N GLU A 571 -24.51 -16.10 -3.22
CA GLU A 571 -25.23 -14.87 -3.58
C GLU A 571 -25.19 -13.84 -2.44
N SER A 572 -24.98 -12.57 -2.77
CA SER A 572 -24.75 -11.47 -1.81
C SER A 572 -23.51 -11.60 -0.92
N GLY A 573 -22.66 -12.62 -1.13
CA GLY A 573 -21.36 -12.74 -0.46
C GLY A 573 -20.40 -11.62 -0.89
N ALA A 574 -19.42 -11.29 -0.05
CA ALA A 574 -18.49 -10.18 -0.25
C ALA A 574 -17.05 -10.66 -0.51
N ALA A 575 -16.34 -10.03 -1.44
CA ALA A 575 -14.92 -10.25 -1.64
C ALA A 575 -14.11 -8.99 -1.33
N GLY A 576 -12.92 -9.16 -0.76
CA GLY A 576 -11.89 -8.13 -0.65
C GLY A 576 -10.58 -8.69 -1.19
N MET A 577 -9.98 -8.05 -2.20
CA MET A 577 -8.77 -8.59 -2.84
C MET A 577 -7.72 -7.52 -3.10
N LEU A 578 -6.45 -7.89 -2.94
CA LEU A 578 -5.30 -7.15 -3.46
C LEU A 578 -4.98 -7.64 -4.88
N LEU A 579 -5.14 -6.76 -5.88
CA LEU A 579 -5.05 -7.14 -7.28
C LEU A 579 -4.01 -6.32 -8.03
N SER A 580 -3.38 -6.90 -9.04
CA SER A 580 -2.64 -6.12 -10.03
C SER A 580 -3.51 -5.02 -10.61
N SER A 581 -3.00 -3.79 -10.70
CA SER A 581 -3.71 -2.68 -11.37
C SER A 581 -4.06 -2.97 -12.83
N GLY A 582 -3.45 -4.00 -13.43
CA GLY A 582 -3.79 -4.52 -14.74
C GLY A 582 -5.24 -4.98 -14.88
N VAL A 583 -5.95 -5.29 -13.78
CA VAL A 583 -7.40 -5.57 -13.82
C VAL A 583 -8.20 -4.36 -14.32
N LEU A 584 -7.75 -3.13 -13.99
CA LEU A 584 -8.37 -1.89 -14.43
C LEU A 584 -7.76 -1.37 -15.75
N PHE A 585 -6.43 -1.37 -15.86
CA PHE A 585 -5.75 -0.57 -16.90
C PHE A 585 -5.36 -1.32 -18.18
N LYS A 586 -5.31 -2.66 -18.17
CA LYS A 586 -4.96 -3.41 -19.40
C LYS A 586 -6.05 -3.26 -20.45
N GLN A 587 -5.66 -2.79 -21.65
CA GLN A 587 -6.59 -2.50 -22.76
C GLN A 587 -6.76 -3.65 -23.76
N HIS A 588 -6.21 -4.84 -23.48
CA HIS A 588 -6.41 -5.99 -24.36
C HIS A 588 -7.90 -6.40 -24.42
N LYS A 589 -8.42 -6.82 -25.57
CA LYS A 589 -9.85 -7.17 -25.75
C LYS A 589 -10.39 -8.13 -24.69
N ASN A 590 -9.60 -9.14 -24.31
CA ASN A 590 -10.01 -10.06 -23.23
C ASN A 590 -10.00 -9.42 -21.84
N SER A 591 -9.13 -8.43 -21.56
CA SER A 591 -9.16 -7.67 -20.31
C SER A 591 -10.39 -6.75 -20.24
N GLN A 592 -10.81 -6.19 -21.38
CA GLN A 592 -12.06 -5.44 -21.47
C GLN A 592 -13.25 -6.36 -21.20
N LYS A 593 -13.31 -7.53 -21.85
CA LYS A 593 -14.34 -8.56 -21.57
C LYS A 593 -14.34 -9.02 -20.11
N PHE A 594 -13.17 -9.15 -19.50
CA PHE A 594 -13.05 -9.42 -18.06
C PHE A 594 -13.77 -8.36 -17.23
N ARG A 595 -13.47 -7.07 -17.44
CA ARG A 595 -14.12 -5.98 -16.71
C ARG A 595 -15.63 -5.95 -16.95
N GLN A 596 -16.08 -6.15 -18.20
CA GLN A 596 -17.51 -6.25 -18.50
C GLN A 596 -18.17 -7.35 -17.65
N SER A 597 -17.57 -8.54 -17.60
CA SER A 597 -18.09 -9.68 -16.84
C SER A 597 -18.11 -9.38 -15.33
N TRP A 598 -17.01 -8.84 -14.80
CA TRP A 598 -16.88 -8.49 -13.38
C TRP A 598 -17.92 -7.43 -12.96
N LEU A 599 -18.04 -6.34 -13.72
CA LEU A 599 -18.93 -5.21 -13.42
C LEU A 599 -20.41 -5.49 -13.72
N THR A 600 -20.73 -6.61 -14.37
CA THR A 600 -22.13 -7.04 -14.62
C THR A 600 -22.61 -8.02 -13.55
N ARG A 601 -21.70 -8.81 -12.98
CA ARG A 601 -22.02 -9.93 -12.06
C ARG A 601 -21.77 -9.59 -10.60
N CYS A 602 -21.11 -8.47 -10.32
CA CYS A 602 -20.79 -8.02 -8.98
C CYS A 602 -21.09 -6.53 -8.81
N SER A 603 -21.36 -6.12 -7.59
CA SER A 603 -21.45 -4.71 -7.20
C SER A 603 -20.16 -4.30 -6.49
N LEU A 604 -19.37 -3.42 -7.10
CA LEU A 604 -18.14 -2.91 -6.49
C LEU A 604 -18.47 -1.92 -5.37
N GLY A 605 -17.89 -2.09 -4.18
CA GLY A 605 -18.06 -1.14 -3.08
C GLY A 605 -16.98 -0.06 -3.09
N ARG A 606 -15.74 -0.47 -2.85
CA ARG A 606 -14.58 0.41 -2.75
C ARG A 606 -13.41 -0.14 -3.55
N VAL A 607 -12.77 0.74 -4.31
CA VAL A 607 -11.53 0.47 -5.04
C VAL A 607 -10.50 1.52 -4.65
N VAL A 608 -9.34 1.08 -4.14
CA VAL A 608 -8.22 1.96 -3.77
C VAL A 608 -7.03 1.66 -4.66
N ASN A 609 -6.56 2.65 -5.40
CA ASN A 609 -5.42 2.55 -6.30
C ASN A 609 -4.14 2.99 -5.59
N PHE A 610 -3.21 2.04 -5.39
CA PHE A 610 -1.93 2.26 -4.71
C PHE A 610 -0.75 2.50 -5.67
N ALA A 611 -0.99 2.66 -6.98
CA ALA A 611 0.08 2.73 -7.98
C ALA A 611 1.14 3.82 -7.74
N HIS A 612 0.77 4.98 -7.17
CA HIS A 612 1.70 6.10 -6.91
C HIS A 612 2.52 5.93 -5.61
N VAL A 613 1.99 5.14 -4.67
CA VAL A 613 2.53 4.90 -3.32
C VAL A 613 3.13 3.49 -3.15
N ARG A 614 3.07 2.66 -4.19
CA ARG A 614 3.45 1.23 -4.18
C ARG A 614 4.82 0.93 -3.55
N HIS A 615 5.77 1.85 -3.66
CA HIS A 615 7.10 1.68 -3.10
C HIS A 615 7.11 1.65 -1.58
N LEU A 616 6.14 2.24 -0.89
CA LEU A 616 6.13 2.31 0.59
C LEU A 616 5.84 0.96 1.25
N TYR A 617 5.02 0.13 0.61
CA TYR A 617 4.58 -1.15 1.16
C TYR A 617 5.55 -2.30 0.91
N PHE A 618 6.32 -2.24 -0.18
CA PHE A 618 7.16 -3.37 -0.61
C PHE A 618 8.67 -3.04 -0.60
N THR A 619 9.10 -1.90 -0.03
CA THR A 619 10.53 -1.58 0.14
C THR A 619 11.18 -2.31 1.32
N GLY A 620 12.15 -3.16 1.02
CA GLY A 620 13.26 -3.52 1.93
C GLY A 620 14.58 -3.02 1.34
N LYS A 621 15.63 -2.80 2.14
CA LYS A 621 16.98 -2.45 1.64
C LYS A 621 17.51 -3.49 0.64
N ASP A 622 17.03 -4.73 0.73
CA ASP A 622 17.32 -5.83 -0.22
C ASP A 622 16.40 -5.86 -1.47
N ARG A 623 15.35 -5.02 -1.52
CA ARG A 623 14.40 -4.86 -2.64
C ARG A 623 14.54 -3.47 -3.31
N ALA A 624 15.43 -2.63 -2.81
CA ALA A 624 15.74 -1.31 -3.37
C ALA A 624 16.51 -1.50 -4.69
N GLY A 625 15.77 -1.60 -5.78
CA GLY A 625 16.31 -1.82 -7.12
C GLY A 625 15.34 -2.49 -8.09
N GLU A 626 14.27 -3.12 -7.59
CA GLU A 626 13.33 -3.90 -8.41
C GLU A 626 11.96 -3.20 -8.49
N GLY A 627 11.41 -3.08 -9.70
CA GLY A 627 10.13 -2.42 -9.95
C GLY A 627 8.97 -3.13 -9.26
N ILE A 628 8.44 -2.53 -8.20
CA ILE A 628 7.23 -3.01 -7.53
C ILE A 628 6.03 -2.80 -8.45
N ALA A 629 5.23 -3.86 -8.63
CA ALA A 629 4.03 -3.82 -9.45
C ALA A 629 3.01 -2.79 -8.93
N PRO A 630 2.40 -1.95 -9.77
CA PRO A 630 1.23 -1.17 -9.39
C PRO A 630 0.04 -2.10 -9.08
N PHE A 631 -0.59 -1.91 -7.93
CA PHE A 631 -1.67 -2.74 -7.42
C PHE A 631 -2.83 -1.89 -6.90
N ILE A 632 -3.97 -2.54 -6.70
CA ILE A 632 -5.19 -1.96 -6.12
C ILE A 632 -5.69 -2.86 -4.98
N LEU A 633 -6.53 -2.28 -4.12
CA LEU A 633 -7.46 -3.02 -3.28
C LEU A 633 -8.86 -2.86 -3.89
N ALA A 634 -9.60 -3.95 -4.03
CA ALA A 634 -10.99 -3.91 -4.50
C ALA A 634 -11.89 -4.72 -3.57
N THR A 635 -13.04 -4.15 -3.23
CA THR A 635 -14.13 -4.83 -2.51
C THR A 635 -15.36 -4.90 -3.40
N PHE A 636 -16.04 -6.05 -3.40
CA PHE A 636 -17.23 -6.25 -4.22
C PHE A 636 -18.15 -7.31 -3.64
N THR A 637 -19.45 -7.19 -3.88
CA THR A 637 -20.42 -8.22 -3.53
C THR A 637 -20.88 -8.97 -4.78
N LYS A 638 -21.16 -10.27 -4.63
CA LYS A 638 -21.74 -11.08 -5.71
C LYS A 638 -23.21 -10.71 -5.89
N GLY A 639 -23.58 -10.44 -7.14
CA GLY A 639 -24.92 -9.99 -7.51
C GLY A 639 -24.83 -8.87 -8.55
N ALA A 640 -25.78 -8.84 -9.47
CA ALA A 640 -25.86 -7.78 -10.46
C ALA A 640 -26.05 -6.42 -9.78
N PRO A 641 -25.32 -5.37 -10.19
CA PRO A 641 -25.48 -4.04 -9.62
C PRO A 641 -26.83 -3.44 -10.01
N GLU A 642 -27.35 -2.58 -9.14
CA GLU A 642 -28.44 -1.67 -9.48
C GLU A 642 -28.01 -0.67 -10.57
N MET A 643 -28.97 -0.09 -11.29
CA MET A 643 -28.68 0.76 -12.46
C MET A 643 -27.88 2.02 -12.09
N ASP A 644 -28.14 2.56 -10.90
CA ASP A 644 -27.50 3.75 -10.33
C ASP A 644 -26.43 3.40 -9.29
N HIS A 645 -26.01 2.12 -9.22
CA HIS A 645 -24.99 1.65 -8.28
C HIS A 645 -23.70 2.46 -8.40
N ARG A 646 -23.20 2.93 -7.25
CA ARG A 646 -21.99 3.73 -7.15
C ARG A 646 -20.90 2.99 -6.39
N LEU A 647 -19.67 3.21 -6.81
CA LEU A 647 -18.48 2.74 -6.12
C LEU A 647 -17.59 3.92 -5.73
N SER A 648 -16.88 3.78 -4.61
CA SER A 648 -15.86 4.77 -4.21
C SER A 648 -14.51 4.40 -4.82
N TYR A 649 -13.95 5.28 -5.66
CA TYR A 649 -12.65 5.12 -6.28
C TYR A 649 -11.65 6.09 -5.66
N TRP A 650 -10.68 5.54 -4.92
CA TRP A 650 -9.68 6.29 -4.19
C TRP A 650 -8.32 6.18 -4.87
N SER A 651 -7.60 7.30 -4.95
CA SER A 651 -6.25 7.34 -5.48
C SER A 651 -5.26 7.69 -4.37
N ALA A 652 -4.49 6.71 -3.90
CA ALA A 652 -3.46 6.95 -2.88
C ALA A 652 -2.25 7.68 -3.50
N LYS A 653 -1.93 8.89 -3.01
CA LYS A 653 -0.86 9.75 -3.54
C LYS A 653 0.31 9.90 -2.57
N HIS A 654 1.52 9.97 -3.11
CA HIS A 654 2.74 10.13 -2.31
C HIS A 654 3.01 11.61 -1.96
N THR A 655 2.46 12.09 -0.85
CA THR A 655 2.73 13.43 -0.29
C THR A 655 4.02 13.47 0.54
N ASP A 656 4.41 14.65 1.00
CA ASP A 656 5.65 14.86 1.78
C ASP A 656 5.64 14.15 3.15
N ILE A 657 4.48 14.11 3.79
CA ILE A 657 4.33 13.48 5.11
C ILE A 657 4.34 11.96 4.96
N VAL A 658 3.82 11.44 3.85
CA VAL A 658 3.86 10.01 3.50
C VAL A 658 5.32 9.52 3.39
N GLY A 659 6.20 10.33 2.78
CA GLY A 659 7.63 9.99 2.68
C GLY A 659 8.37 9.94 4.02
N LYS A 660 7.91 10.71 5.02
CA LYS A 660 8.54 10.81 6.36
C LYS A 660 7.94 9.85 7.38
N THR A 661 6.63 9.64 7.34
CA THR A 661 5.86 8.80 8.29
C THR A 661 5.66 7.37 7.79
N ARG A 662 5.87 7.11 6.50
CA ARG A 662 5.47 5.87 5.79
C ARG A 662 3.97 5.55 5.89
N ALA A 663 3.15 6.53 6.26
CA ALA A 663 1.71 6.42 6.25
C ALA A 663 1.12 7.07 5.00
N ILE A 664 0.19 6.39 4.36
CA ILE A 664 -0.58 6.79 3.20
C ILE A 664 -1.70 7.71 3.63
N ILE A 665 -1.97 8.73 2.82
CA ILE A 665 -3.13 9.60 3.01
C ILE A 665 -4.05 9.43 1.81
N LEU A 666 -5.27 8.97 2.07
CA LEU A 666 -6.42 8.93 1.18
C LEU A 666 -7.19 10.25 1.31
N THR A 667 -6.75 11.27 0.57
CA THR A 667 -7.44 12.56 0.57
C THR A 667 -8.83 12.41 -0.07
N THR A 668 -9.84 13.04 0.51
CA THR A 668 -11.18 13.16 -0.10
C THR A 668 -11.14 13.88 -1.46
N SER A 669 -10.14 14.72 -1.71
CA SER A 669 -9.92 15.34 -3.03
C SER A 669 -9.42 14.38 -4.10
N ASP A 670 -8.85 13.25 -3.69
CA ASP A 670 -8.34 12.19 -4.57
C ASP A 670 -9.34 11.01 -4.64
N MET A 671 -10.59 11.25 -4.24
CA MET A 671 -11.70 10.28 -4.21
C MET A 671 -12.81 10.69 -5.17
N HIS A 672 -13.32 9.72 -5.93
CA HIS A 672 -14.45 9.89 -6.84
C HIS A 672 -15.54 8.85 -6.58
N TRP A 673 -16.79 9.30 -6.54
CA TRP A 673 -17.95 8.42 -6.67
C TRP A 673 -18.21 8.15 -8.14
N LEU A 674 -18.08 6.90 -8.56
CA LEU A 674 -18.26 6.51 -9.96
C LEU A 674 -19.51 5.66 -10.11
N PHE A 675 -20.31 5.95 -11.14
CA PHE A 675 -21.37 5.04 -11.57
C PHE A 675 -20.75 3.80 -12.19
N GLN A 676 -21.08 2.63 -11.67
CA GLN A 676 -20.50 1.39 -12.14
C GLN A 676 -20.81 1.12 -13.62
N ASP A 677 -22.00 1.50 -14.09
CA ASP A 677 -22.39 1.32 -15.49
C ASP A 677 -21.54 2.17 -16.46
N GLU A 678 -21.13 3.37 -16.07
CA GLU A 678 -20.29 4.24 -16.92
C GLU A 678 -18.88 3.67 -17.07
N VAL A 679 -18.23 3.28 -15.96
CA VAL A 679 -16.89 2.65 -16.02
C VAL A 679 -16.91 1.25 -16.64
N ARG A 680 -18.08 0.61 -16.66
CA ARG A 680 -18.34 -0.60 -17.43
C ARG A 680 -18.39 -0.27 -18.92
N ARG A 681 -19.11 0.76 -19.37
CA ARG A 681 -19.20 1.09 -20.81
C ARG A 681 -17.92 1.72 -21.38
N ARG A 682 -17.17 2.45 -20.55
CA ARG A 682 -15.98 3.23 -20.96
C ARG A 682 -14.77 2.89 -20.09
N ASP A 683 -14.04 1.87 -20.49
CA ASP A 683 -12.87 1.36 -19.76
C ASP A 683 -11.78 2.40 -19.44
N TRP A 684 -11.63 3.44 -20.27
CA TRP A 684 -10.64 4.49 -20.08
C TRP A 684 -10.95 5.41 -18.89
N LEU A 685 -12.19 5.42 -18.37
CA LEU A 685 -12.57 6.20 -17.20
C LEU A 685 -11.80 5.80 -15.94
N TRP A 686 -11.42 4.53 -15.80
CA TRP A 686 -10.56 4.09 -14.69
C TRP A 686 -9.23 4.85 -14.66
N LYS A 687 -8.65 5.08 -15.84
CA LYS A 687 -7.37 5.79 -15.98
C LYS A 687 -7.56 7.30 -15.82
N LEU A 688 -8.67 7.86 -16.30
CA LEU A 688 -8.98 9.27 -16.13
C LEU A 688 -9.18 9.62 -14.65
N TYR A 689 -10.09 8.94 -13.95
CA TYR A 689 -10.40 9.23 -12.55
C TYR A 689 -9.28 8.81 -11.57
N TRP A 690 -8.18 8.25 -12.07
CA TRP A 690 -6.98 8.07 -11.25
C TRP A 690 -6.27 9.40 -11.01
N TRP A 691 -6.37 10.37 -11.94
CA TRP A 691 -5.61 11.62 -11.85
C TRP A 691 -6.38 12.89 -12.22
N GLY A 692 -7.46 12.78 -12.99
CA GLY A 692 -8.40 13.87 -13.32
C GLY A 692 -9.77 13.66 -12.67
N GLY A 693 -10.73 14.51 -13.04
CA GLY A 693 -12.12 14.47 -12.57
C GLY A 693 -13.14 14.72 -13.68
N LEU A 694 -14.34 15.16 -13.30
CA LEU A 694 -15.48 15.28 -14.23
C LEU A 694 -15.22 16.27 -15.38
N ARG A 695 -14.55 17.40 -15.10
CA ARG A 695 -14.19 18.38 -16.14
C ARG A 695 -13.19 17.80 -17.13
N ASP A 696 -12.27 16.96 -16.66
CA ASP A 696 -11.36 16.24 -17.52
C ASP A 696 -12.10 15.24 -18.43
N GLU A 697 -13.08 14.52 -17.89
CA GLU A 697 -13.94 13.63 -18.67
C GLU A 697 -14.66 14.38 -19.79
N ASN A 698 -15.26 15.53 -19.47
CA ASN A 698 -15.97 16.34 -20.46
C ASN A 698 -15.05 16.81 -21.60
N LEU A 699 -13.83 17.27 -21.28
CA LEU A 699 -12.87 17.68 -22.30
C LEU A 699 -12.42 16.49 -23.17
N VAL A 700 -12.06 15.36 -22.54
CA VAL A 700 -11.67 14.14 -23.28
C VAL A 700 -12.80 13.64 -24.18
N ARG A 701 -14.05 13.63 -23.70
CA ARG A 701 -15.22 13.25 -24.50
C ARG A 701 -15.49 14.22 -25.64
N THR A 702 -15.21 15.51 -25.45
CA THR A 702 -15.34 16.53 -26.50
C THR A 702 -14.31 16.28 -27.60
N MET A 703 -13.05 16.01 -27.22
CA MET A 703 -11.99 15.63 -28.17
C MET A 703 -12.34 14.34 -28.93
N GLN A 704 -12.90 13.33 -28.25
CA GLN A 704 -13.30 12.06 -28.89
C GLN A 704 -14.43 12.17 -29.92
N ARG A 705 -15.02 13.37 -30.12
CA ARG A 705 -15.98 13.62 -31.21
C ARG A 705 -15.30 13.84 -32.56
N PHE A 706 -14.02 14.21 -32.58
CA PHE A 706 -13.25 14.35 -33.82
C PHE A 706 -12.88 12.98 -34.39
N TYR A 707 -12.60 12.92 -35.70
CA TYR A 707 -12.19 11.69 -36.34
C TYR A 707 -10.81 11.24 -35.81
N SER A 708 -10.61 9.94 -35.72
CA SER A 708 -9.31 9.40 -35.31
C SER A 708 -8.27 9.55 -36.42
N LEU A 709 -6.99 9.44 -36.06
CA LEU A 709 -5.89 9.43 -37.03
C LEU A 709 -6.09 8.36 -38.13
N ASP A 710 -6.59 7.17 -37.78
CA ASP A 710 -6.93 6.12 -38.75
C ASP A 710 -8.04 6.55 -39.74
N GLU A 711 -8.90 7.48 -39.33
CA GLU A 711 -10.03 8.00 -40.11
C GLU A 711 -9.72 9.35 -40.77
N ILE A 712 -8.44 9.70 -40.94
CA ILE A 712 -8.01 10.98 -41.54
C ILE A 712 -8.65 11.29 -42.90
N GLY A 713 -9.05 10.26 -43.66
CA GLY A 713 -9.79 10.40 -44.92
C GLY A 713 -11.14 11.10 -44.79
N LYS A 714 -11.71 11.15 -43.58
CA LYS A 714 -12.93 11.89 -43.25
C LYS A 714 -12.66 13.37 -42.96
N GLU A 715 -11.48 13.71 -42.42
CA GLU A 715 -10.99 15.09 -42.25
C GLU A 715 -10.55 15.70 -43.59
N ARG A 716 -9.88 14.90 -44.43
CA ARG A 716 -9.43 15.28 -45.78
C ARG A 716 -9.76 14.18 -46.77
N LYS A 717 -10.74 14.44 -47.63
CA LYS A 717 -11.23 13.47 -48.62
C LYS A 717 -10.11 12.98 -49.54
N GLY A 718 -10.00 11.66 -49.71
CA GLY A 718 -9.00 11.03 -50.58
C GLY A 718 -7.63 10.78 -49.91
N THR A 719 -7.49 11.15 -48.64
CA THR A 719 -6.30 10.85 -47.83
C THR A 719 -6.47 9.53 -47.08
N SER A 720 -5.35 8.89 -46.76
CA SER A 720 -5.32 7.71 -45.89
C SER A 720 -3.99 7.61 -45.16
N VAL A 721 -3.98 6.84 -44.07
CA VAL A 721 -2.78 6.57 -43.28
C VAL A 721 -2.55 5.07 -43.15
N ILE A 722 -1.31 4.64 -43.33
CA ILE A 722 -0.88 3.26 -43.03
C ILE A 722 -0.01 3.31 -41.79
N SER A 723 -0.43 2.61 -40.75
CA SER A 723 0.28 2.55 -39.47
C SER A 723 0.96 1.19 -39.23
N GLY A 724 2.05 1.21 -38.47
CA GLY A 724 2.86 0.02 -38.25
C GLY A 724 3.86 0.18 -37.11
N ARG A 725 4.26 -0.96 -36.55
CA ARG A 725 5.37 -1.02 -35.58
C ARG A 725 6.68 -1.27 -36.32
N GLY A 726 7.77 -0.75 -35.78
CA GLY A 726 9.11 -1.14 -36.18
C GLY A 726 9.44 -2.61 -35.90
N TYR A 727 10.60 -3.05 -36.37
CA TYR A 727 11.06 -4.44 -36.24
C TYR A 727 11.46 -4.78 -34.78
N GLN A 728 11.41 -6.05 -34.42
CA GLN A 728 11.78 -6.53 -33.08
C GLN A 728 13.05 -7.36 -33.12
N VAL A 729 14.01 -6.98 -32.26
CA VAL A 729 15.27 -7.71 -32.05
C VAL A 729 15.01 -8.78 -30.98
N GLY A 730 15.22 -10.04 -31.33
CA GLY A 730 15.02 -11.18 -30.42
C GLY A 730 15.63 -12.45 -30.98
N ASN A 731 15.52 -13.57 -30.24
CA ASN A 731 16.24 -14.83 -30.49
C ASN A 731 16.03 -15.38 -31.91
N LYS A 732 16.93 -14.98 -32.82
CA LYS A 732 17.35 -15.51 -34.14
C LYS A 732 16.36 -16.38 -34.97
N ALA A 733 15.06 -16.15 -34.90
CA ALA A 733 14.08 -17.04 -35.52
C ALA A 733 13.84 -16.76 -37.02
N LEU A 734 13.89 -15.49 -37.46
CA LEU A 734 13.59 -15.09 -38.85
C LEU A 734 14.77 -14.34 -39.48
N ASP A 735 15.02 -14.58 -40.76
CA ASP A 735 15.93 -13.76 -41.57
C ASP A 735 15.34 -12.37 -41.83
N ALA A 736 16.18 -11.34 -41.84
CA ALA A 736 15.79 -9.96 -42.12
C ALA A 736 15.12 -9.81 -43.50
N ASP A 737 15.56 -10.56 -44.51
CA ASP A 737 14.95 -10.60 -45.86
C ASP A 737 14.85 -9.17 -46.44
N TRP A 738 13.66 -8.73 -46.88
CA TRP A 738 13.42 -7.37 -47.38
C TRP A 738 13.77 -6.26 -46.37
N LEU A 739 13.88 -6.56 -45.07
CA LEU A 739 14.28 -5.56 -44.08
C LEU A 739 15.73 -5.10 -44.27
N SER A 740 16.59 -5.97 -44.81
CA SER A 740 18.00 -5.64 -45.11
C SER A 740 18.14 -4.58 -46.21
N GLU A 741 17.08 -4.30 -46.98
CA GLU A 741 17.03 -3.20 -47.95
C GLU A 741 17.05 -1.81 -47.28
N TYR A 742 16.72 -1.73 -45.98
CA TYR A 742 16.57 -0.47 -45.25
C TYR A 742 17.61 -0.34 -44.13
N PRO A 743 18.47 0.69 -44.13
CA PRO A 743 19.36 0.96 -43.01
C PRO A 743 18.52 1.31 -41.76
N THR A 744 19.00 1.03 -40.55
CA THR A 744 18.28 1.24 -39.29
C THR A 744 18.92 2.28 -38.39
N LEU A 745 18.09 2.92 -37.56
CA LEU A 745 18.58 3.66 -36.40
C LEU A 745 19.42 2.74 -35.47
N PRO A 746 20.56 3.22 -34.94
CA PRO A 746 21.40 2.47 -34.01
C PRO A 746 20.66 1.98 -32.76
N PRO A 747 21.12 0.90 -32.11
CA PRO A 747 20.51 0.35 -30.90
C PRO A 747 20.34 1.36 -29.75
N HIS A 748 21.28 2.30 -29.63
CA HIS A 748 21.32 3.32 -28.57
C HIS A 748 20.81 4.68 -29.04
N TYR A 749 20.34 4.78 -30.29
CA TYR A 749 19.81 6.02 -30.83
C TYR A 749 18.52 6.40 -30.10
N THR A 750 18.53 7.56 -29.47
CA THR A 750 17.33 8.11 -28.82
C THR A 750 16.65 9.02 -29.83
N LEU A 751 15.48 8.61 -30.31
CA LEU A 751 14.66 9.46 -31.17
C LEU A 751 14.40 10.79 -30.46
N GLY A 752 14.87 11.89 -31.06
CA GLY A 752 14.60 13.26 -30.62
C GLY A 752 13.40 13.87 -31.34
N ARG A 753 12.83 14.93 -30.75
CA ARG A 753 11.73 15.71 -31.36
C ARG A 753 12.20 16.58 -32.54
N ARG A 754 13.46 17.04 -32.50
CA ARG A 754 14.01 18.07 -33.39
C ARG A 754 15.29 17.57 -34.09
N GLY A 755 15.87 18.42 -34.94
CA GLY A 755 17.09 18.13 -35.72
C GLY A 755 16.88 17.19 -36.89
N GLU A 756 17.88 17.05 -37.76
CA GLU A 756 17.88 16.10 -38.88
C GLU A 756 18.37 14.71 -38.43
N ILE A 757 17.90 13.64 -39.10
CA ILE A 757 18.52 12.31 -38.96
C ILE A 757 19.53 12.21 -40.10
N SER A 758 20.81 12.38 -39.79
CA SER A 758 21.86 12.24 -40.80
C SER A 758 21.95 10.78 -41.25
N GLY A 759 22.09 10.56 -42.56
CA GLY A 759 22.30 9.22 -43.12
C GLY A 759 23.59 8.55 -42.63
N GLU A 760 24.56 9.35 -42.17
CA GLU A 760 25.83 8.87 -41.62
C GLU A 760 25.68 8.16 -40.25
N GLU A 761 24.54 8.37 -39.57
CA GLU A 761 24.25 7.74 -38.26
C GLU A 761 23.52 6.40 -38.39
N LEU A 762 23.07 6.01 -39.58
CA LEU A 762 22.32 4.77 -39.77
C LEU A 762 23.26 3.56 -39.91
N VAL A 763 22.83 2.43 -39.37
CA VAL A 763 23.60 1.17 -39.39
C VAL A 763 22.85 0.07 -40.13
N GLU A 764 23.53 -1.00 -40.51
CA GLU A 764 22.88 -2.18 -41.09
C GLU A 764 21.99 -2.89 -40.05
N VAL A 765 20.87 -3.44 -40.52
CA VAL A 765 19.99 -4.27 -39.69
C VAL A 765 20.64 -5.62 -39.44
N SER A 766 20.44 -6.19 -38.26
CA SER A 766 20.89 -7.55 -37.98
C SER A 766 20.23 -8.57 -38.93
N ASP A 767 21.02 -9.51 -39.45
CA ASP A 767 20.56 -10.60 -40.31
C ASP A 767 19.39 -11.40 -39.76
N LYS A 768 19.25 -11.43 -38.42
CA LYS A 768 18.22 -12.18 -37.73
C LYS A 768 17.37 -11.28 -36.85
N VAL A 769 16.05 -11.41 -36.99
CA VAL A 769 15.04 -10.65 -36.24
C VAL A 769 13.96 -11.57 -35.69
N GLU A 770 13.21 -11.08 -34.70
CA GLU A 770 12.02 -11.76 -34.17
C GLU A 770 10.76 -11.39 -34.98
N SER A 771 10.73 -10.17 -35.50
CA SER A 771 9.70 -9.69 -36.42
C SER A 771 10.28 -8.60 -37.31
N ARG A 772 9.97 -8.62 -38.61
CA ARG A 772 10.44 -7.62 -39.59
C ARG A 772 9.72 -6.27 -39.48
N GLY A 773 8.65 -6.18 -38.68
CA GLY A 773 7.79 -5.00 -38.61
C GLY A 773 6.97 -4.81 -39.89
N ASN A 774 6.44 -3.61 -40.10
CA ASN A 774 5.64 -3.28 -41.28
C ASN A 774 6.49 -2.53 -42.33
N ARG A 775 6.73 -3.13 -43.51
CA ARG A 775 7.50 -2.51 -44.60
C ARG A 775 6.98 -1.13 -44.99
N ASN A 776 5.67 -0.95 -44.97
CA ASN A 776 5.02 0.26 -45.49
C ASN A 776 5.35 1.51 -44.66
N VAL A 777 5.95 1.39 -43.48
CA VAL A 777 6.28 2.53 -42.61
C VAL A 777 7.77 2.88 -42.55
N TYR A 778 8.61 2.29 -43.41
CA TYR A 778 10.05 2.58 -43.45
C TYR A 778 10.47 3.60 -44.52
N GLU A 779 9.53 4.07 -45.32
CA GLU A 779 9.79 5.00 -46.42
C GLU A 779 8.60 5.93 -46.68
N GLY A 780 8.84 6.95 -47.49
CA GLY A 780 7.84 7.97 -47.81
C GLY A 780 7.60 8.94 -46.66
N GLN A 781 6.70 9.90 -46.91
CA GLN A 781 6.26 10.89 -45.93
C GLN A 781 5.51 10.20 -44.78
N ARG A 782 6.10 10.28 -43.58
CA ARG A 782 5.58 9.59 -42.40
C ARG A 782 5.84 10.34 -41.10
N LEU A 783 4.90 10.19 -40.18
CA LEU A 783 5.09 10.55 -38.77
C LEU A 783 5.67 9.35 -38.02
N LEU A 784 6.73 9.60 -37.26
CA LEU A 784 7.32 8.65 -36.33
C LEU A 784 6.99 9.08 -34.91
N VAL A 785 6.42 8.17 -34.12
CA VAL A 785 6.06 8.41 -32.72
C VAL A 785 6.79 7.39 -31.85
N LYS A 786 7.58 7.88 -30.89
CA LYS A 786 8.28 7.03 -29.92
C LYS A 786 7.24 6.34 -29.04
N ARG A 787 7.40 5.04 -28.84
CA ARG A 787 6.54 4.22 -27.97
C ARG A 787 6.71 4.62 -26.50
N GLY A 788 7.95 4.78 -26.05
CA GLY A 788 8.27 5.17 -24.67
C GLY A 788 8.23 6.69 -24.48
N ILE A 789 7.78 7.12 -23.30
CA ILE A 789 7.68 8.52 -22.90
C ILE A 789 9.01 8.99 -22.30
N ASP A 790 9.42 10.22 -22.59
CA ASP A 790 10.59 10.80 -21.92
C ASP A 790 10.22 11.33 -20.53
N VAL A 791 10.66 10.61 -19.50
CA VAL A 791 10.34 10.87 -18.10
C VAL A 791 11.23 11.95 -17.49
N LYS A 792 12.46 12.14 -18.00
CA LYS A 792 13.41 13.11 -17.42
C LYS A 792 12.91 14.54 -17.52
N ASP A 793 12.18 14.84 -18.59
CA ASP A 793 11.67 16.17 -18.90
C ASP A 793 10.16 16.32 -18.61
N GLY A 794 9.62 15.55 -17.66
CA GLY A 794 8.24 15.71 -17.20
C GLY A 794 7.18 15.05 -18.10
N GLY A 795 7.53 13.96 -18.79
CA GLY A 795 6.58 13.14 -19.53
C GLY A 795 6.30 13.68 -20.93
N ILE A 796 7.33 13.85 -21.76
CA ILE A 796 7.22 14.43 -23.10
C ILE A 796 6.94 13.34 -24.16
N LEU A 797 5.99 13.63 -25.06
CA LEU A 797 5.74 12.84 -26.26
C LEU A 797 6.78 13.16 -27.32
N VAL A 798 7.42 12.13 -27.87
CA VAL A 798 8.37 12.29 -28.96
C VAL A 798 7.73 11.86 -30.27
N ALA A 799 7.52 12.85 -31.14
CA ALA A 799 7.09 12.64 -32.51
C ALA A 799 7.92 13.49 -33.48
N ARG A 800 8.10 13.02 -34.71
CA ARG A 800 8.78 13.74 -35.79
C ARG A 800 8.33 13.27 -37.17
N LEU A 801 8.48 14.14 -38.18
CA LEU A 801 8.30 13.76 -39.58
C LEU A 801 9.60 13.22 -40.16
N ALA A 802 9.48 12.25 -41.07
CA ALA A 802 10.59 11.68 -41.82
C ALA A 802 10.16 11.38 -43.27
N THR A 803 11.10 11.50 -44.20
CA THR A 803 10.89 11.22 -45.63
C THR A 803 11.92 10.24 -46.18
N SER A 804 13.17 10.30 -45.67
CA SER A 804 14.25 9.39 -46.04
C SER A 804 13.89 7.92 -45.72
N PRO A 805 14.30 6.95 -46.55
CA PRO A 805 14.04 5.53 -46.32
C PRO A 805 14.97 4.98 -45.23
N PHE A 806 14.40 4.52 -44.11
CA PHE A 806 15.12 3.82 -43.06
C PHE A 806 14.15 3.04 -42.15
N SER A 807 14.65 1.93 -41.60
CA SER A 807 13.94 1.10 -40.64
C SER A 807 14.21 1.53 -39.20
N PHE A 808 13.33 1.12 -38.29
CA PHE A 808 13.42 1.44 -36.87
C PHE A 808 12.86 0.31 -36.03
N ARG A 809 13.26 0.24 -34.76
CA ARG A 809 12.84 -0.79 -33.82
C ARG A 809 11.40 -0.59 -33.34
N ASN A 810 10.82 -1.61 -32.73
CA ASN A 810 9.49 -1.62 -32.12
C ASN A 810 9.29 -0.61 -30.96
N SER A 811 10.34 0.14 -30.60
CA SER A 811 10.31 1.33 -29.75
C SER A 811 9.76 2.57 -30.47
N VAL A 812 9.51 2.48 -31.78
CA VAL A 812 8.92 3.55 -32.60
C VAL A 812 7.75 2.98 -33.41
N HIS A 813 6.68 3.78 -33.51
CA HIS A 813 5.52 3.55 -34.36
C HIS A 813 5.59 4.49 -35.55
N GLY A 814 5.32 3.97 -36.75
CA GLY A 814 5.29 4.77 -37.98
C GLY A 814 3.88 4.91 -38.55
N PHE A 815 3.61 6.06 -39.15
CA PHE A 815 2.35 6.43 -39.79
C PHE A 815 2.65 7.07 -41.15
N ARG A 816 2.54 6.31 -42.22
CA ARG A 816 2.76 6.79 -43.60
C ARG A 816 1.49 7.43 -44.11
N PHE A 817 1.59 8.67 -44.58
CA PHE A 817 0.47 9.40 -45.15
C PHE A 817 0.41 9.23 -46.66
N HIS A 818 -0.80 9.14 -47.20
CA HIS A 818 -1.06 9.13 -48.64
C HIS A 818 -1.97 10.31 -49.01
N ASN A 819 -1.56 11.07 -50.03
CA ASN A 819 -2.28 12.23 -50.57
C ASN A 819 -2.56 13.35 -49.55
N LEU A 820 -1.83 13.39 -48.42
CA LEU A 820 -1.95 14.43 -47.41
C LEU A 820 -0.88 15.52 -47.66
N SER A 821 -1.26 16.80 -47.60
CA SER A 821 -0.34 17.92 -47.83
C SER A 821 0.77 17.96 -46.76
N ASP A 822 1.93 18.55 -47.10
CA ASP A 822 3.02 18.76 -46.13
C ASP A 822 2.58 19.63 -44.94
N ASP A 823 1.74 20.64 -45.20
CA ASP A 823 1.19 21.52 -44.18
C ASP A 823 0.27 20.76 -43.21
N ASP A 824 -0.64 19.91 -43.71
CA ASP A 824 -1.49 19.08 -42.84
C ASP A 824 -0.66 18.06 -42.03
N GLN A 825 0.42 17.53 -42.60
CA GLN A 825 1.35 16.67 -41.86
C GLN A 825 2.05 17.42 -40.73
N LYS A 826 2.46 18.68 -40.96
CA LYS A 826 3.03 19.55 -39.92
C LYS A 826 2.01 19.90 -38.85
N VAL A 827 0.74 20.10 -39.21
CA VAL A 827 -0.35 20.27 -38.23
C VAL A 827 -0.48 19.02 -37.36
N ILE A 828 -0.47 17.81 -37.94
CA ILE A 828 -0.51 16.58 -37.13
C ILE A 828 0.70 16.51 -36.19
N LEU A 829 1.90 16.84 -36.68
CA LEU A 829 3.10 16.91 -35.83
C LEU A 829 2.93 17.92 -34.68
N ALA A 830 2.37 19.10 -34.96
CA ALA A 830 2.06 20.12 -33.96
C ALA A 830 1.11 19.60 -32.86
N ILE A 831 0.07 18.86 -33.25
CA ILE A 831 -0.86 18.25 -32.29
C ILE A 831 -0.08 17.33 -31.33
N PHE A 832 0.79 16.44 -31.83
CA PHE A 832 1.60 15.56 -31.00
C PHE A 832 2.66 16.27 -30.14
N TRP A 833 3.04 17.50 -30.50
CA TRP A 833 3.92 18.34 -29.69
C TRP A 833 3.20 19.16 -28.63
N SER A 834 1.88 19.32 -28.74
CA SER A 834 1.10 20.14 -27.81
C SER A 834 0.93 19.50 -26.43
N SER A 835 0.72 20.36 -25.43
CA SER A 835 0.30 19.95 -24.09
C SER A 835 -1.08 19.27 -24.09
N LEU A 836 -1.95 19.55 -25.07
CA LEU A 836 -3.26 18.92 -25.22
C LEU A 836 -3.15 17.42 -25.51
N SER A 837 -2.25 17.01 -26.40
CA SER A 837 -2.01 15.58 -26.67
C SER A 837 -1.38 14.87 -25.46
N ARG A 838 -0.41 15.52 -24.80
CA ARG A 838 0.19 15.04 -23.55
C ARG A 838 -0.87 14.81 -22.48
N TYR A 839 -1.76 15.78 -22.27
CA TYR A 839 -2.90 15.70 -21.36
C TYR A 839 -3.84 14.54 -21.71
N TYR A 840 -4.24 14.42 -22.99
CA TYR A 840 -5.14 13.36 -23.45
C TYR A 840 -4.56 11.97 -23.18
N PHE A 841 -3.31 11.73 -23.59
CA PHE A 841 -2.67 10.43 -23.40
C PHE A 841 -2.37 10.15 -21.93
N TRP A 842 -2.02 11.16 -21.12
CA TRP A 842 -1.85 10.97 -19.69
C TRP A 842 -3.12 10.43 -19.02
N LEU A 843 -4.30 10.90 -19.44
CA LEU A 843 -5.59 10.51 -18.85
C LEU A 843 -6.22 9.26 -19.46
N THR A 844 -5.77 8.82 -20.64
CA THR A 844 -6.40 7.69 -21.37
C THR A 844 -5.48 6.49 -21.58
N ALA A 845 -4.16 6.70 -21.62
CA ALA A 845 -3.20 5.62 -21.82
C ALA A 845 -2.97 4.83 -20.52
N GLY A 846 -3.63 3.67 -20.39
CA GLY A 846 -3.50 2.79 -19.22
C GLY A 846 -2.08 2.27 -18.93
N SER A 847 -1.15 2.36 -19.89
CA SER A 847 0.26 2.04 -19.70
C SER A 847 1.04 3.17 -19.03
N TRP A 848 0.80 4.43 -19.40
CA TRP A 848 1.53 5.59 -18.87
C TRP A 848 1.29 5.75 -17.36
N GLY A 849 2.36 5.78 -16.57
CA GLY A 849 2.34 5.92 -15.12
C GLY A 849 2.23 4.59 -14.36
N MET A 850 2.22 3.46 -15.07
CA MET A 850 2.11 2.12 -14.49
C MET A 850 3.47 1.39 -14.47
N TRP A 851 3.58 0.31 -15.25
CA TRP A 851 4.78 -0.51 -15.40
C TRP A 851 5.77 0.07 -16.40
N HIS A 852 5.27 0.60 -17.50
CA HIS A 852 6.07 1.20 -18.57
C HIS A 852 5.40 2.51 -18.96
N ASP A 853 6.14 3.61 -18.92
CA ASP A 853 5.66 4.88 -19.48
C ASP A 853 5.70 4.79 -21.01
N GLU A 854 4.61 4.28 -21.59
CA GLU A 854 4.50 4.05 -23.03
C GLU A 854 3.09 4.28 -23.56
N ILE A 855 2.99 4.52 -24.87
CA ILE A 855 1.73 4.59 -25.62
C ILE A 855 1.71 3.49 -26.67
N HIS A 856 0.68 2.64 -26.62
CA HIS A 856 0.52 1.56 -27.58
C HIS A 856 -0.01 2.06 -28.92
N LEU A 857 0.38 1.39 -30.01
CA LEU A 857 0.00 1.78 -31.38
C LEU A 857 -1.50 2.03 -31.57
N HIS A 858 -2.37 1.17 -31.01
CA HIS A 858 -3.82 1.33 -31.16
C HIS A 858 -4.35 2.63 -30.55
N MET A 859 -3.75 3.12 -29.45
CA MET A 859 -4.14 4.38 -28.82
C MET A 859 -3.78 5.59 -29.70
N ILE A 860 -2.65 5.53 -30.40
CA ILE A 860 -2.23 6.60 -31.32
C ILE A 860 -3.10 6.58 -32.58
N ARG A 861 -3.47 5.39 -33.06
CA ARG A 861 -4.40 5.23 -34.20
C ARG A 861 -5.79 5.80 -33.90
N GLU A 862 -6.26 5.61 -32.67
CA GLU A 862 -7.55 6.11 -32.16
C GLU A 862 -7.47 7.55 -31.66
N PHE A 863 -6.30 8.20 -31.69
CA PHE A 863 -6.13 9.57 -31.22
C PHE A 863 -6.93 10.53 -32.12
N PRO A 864 -7.80 11.40 -31.55
CA PRO A 864 -8.57 12.35 -32.34
C PRO A 864 -7.67 13.38 -33.01
N ILE A 865 -7.92 13.66 -34.29
CA ILE A 865 -7.16 14.62 -35.11
C ILE A 865 -8.13 15.61 -35.75
N VAL A 866 -7.71 16.87 -35.79
CA VAL A 866 -8.41 17.98 -36.45
C VAL A 866 -7.46 18.65 -37.41
N LEU A 867 -7.91 18.93 -38.63
CA LEU A 867 -7.15 19.72 -39.58
C LEU A 867 -7.83 21.08 -39.83
N PRO A 868 -7.10 22.20 -39.81
CA PRO A 868 -7.68 23.54 -39.88
C PRO A 868 -8.31 23.79 -41.25
N ASP A 869 -9.55 24.28 -41.27
CA ASP A 869 -10.15 24.83 -42.50
C ASP A 869 -9.77 26.31 -42.71
N ASP A 870 -9.34 27.00 -41.65
CA ASP A 870 -8.81 28.37 -41.72
C ASP A 870 -7.33 28.38 -42.17
N PRO A 871 -7.02 28.94 -43.36
CA PRO A 871 -5.66 29.01 -43.86
C PRO A 871 -4.73 29.84 -42.96
N LYS A 872 -5.26 30.83 -42.21
CA LYS A 872 -4.43 31.64 -41.31
C LYS A 872 -3.94 30.83 -40.11
N LEU A 873 -4.83 30.03 -39.52
CA LEU A 873 -4.47 29.14 -38.42
C LEU A 873 -3.48 28.07 -38.88
N GLN A 874 -3.70 27.47 -40.05
CA GLN A 874 -2.76 26.51 -40.64
C GLN A 874 -1.38 27.12 -40.83
N ALA A 875 -1.30 28.30 -41.45
CA ALA A 875 -0.04 29.01 -41.67
C ALA A 875 0.67 29.37 -40.37
N ARG A 876 -0.08 29.78 -39.32
CA ARG A 876 0.47 30.04 -37.98
C ARG A 876 1.09 28.78 -37.38
N ILE A 877 0.40 27.64 -37.43
CA ILE A 877 0.90 26.36 -36.90
C ILE A 877 2.14 25.91 -37.67
N VAL A 878 2.07 25.91 -39.00
CA VAL A 878 3.18 25.48 -39.89
C VAL A 878 4.43 26.30 -39.64
N ARG A 879 4.31 27.63 -39.52
CA ARG A 879 5.43 28.52 -39.19
C ARG A 879 6.12 28.12 -37.89
N ILE A 880 5.34 27.90 -36.82
CA ILE A 880 5.88 27.53 -35.51
C ILE A 880 6.58 26.17 -35.58
N VAL A 881 5.97 25.19 -36.27
CA VAL A 881 6.57 23.86 -36.45
C VAL A 881 7.88 23.93 -37.22
N ASP A 882 7.94 24.66 -38.33
CA ASP A 882 9.15 24.78 -39.13
C ASP A 882 10.28 25.49 -38.36
N GLU A 883 9.96 26.54 -37.59
CA GLU A 883 10.92 27.21 -36.71
C GLU A 883 11.45 26.23 -35.64
N LEU A 884 10.57 25.51 -34.93
CA LEU A 884 10.96 24.50 -33.94
C LEU A 884 11.78 23.34 -34.53
N ARG A 885 11.51 22.92 -35.77
CA ARG A 885 12.26 21.85 -36.46
C ARG A 885 13.66 22.30 -36.87
N SER A 886 13.82 23.57 -37.24
CA SER A 886 15.09 24.16 -37.66
C SER A 886 16.08 24.35 -36.50
N MET A 887 15.61 24.31 -35.27
CA MET A 887 16.43 24.46 -34.07
C MET A 887 17.18 23.15 -33.78
N ASP A 888 18.51 23.23 -33.73
CA ASP A 888 19.38 22.08 -33.49
C ASP A 888 19.19 21.52 -32.07
N SER A 889 19.32 20.20 -31.94
CA SER A 889 19.26 19.45 -30.68
C SER A 889 20.66 19.27 -30.06
N SER A 890 21.73 19.61 -30.79
CA SER A 890 23.10 19.52 -30.29
C SER A 890 23.31 20.52 -29.15
N HIS A 891 23.83 20.05 -28.02
CA HIS A 891 24.06 20.80 -26.77
C HIS A 891 25.11 21.93 -26.88
N THR A 892 25.27 22.56 -28.03
CA THR A 892 25.96 23.83 -28.14
C THR A 892 25.10 24.87 -27.42
N LEU A 893 25.58 25.35 -26.27
CA LEU A 893 25.00 26.45 -25.48
C LEU A 893 24.90 27.73 -26.34
N ILE A 894 23.91 27.81 -27.22
CA ILE A 894 23.51 29.06 -27.85
C ILE A 894 22.65 29.80 -26.83
N LEU A 895 23.26 30.80 -26.18
CA LEU A 895 22.58 31.71 -25.23
C LEU A 895 21.27 32.24 -25.85
N GLY A 896 20.13 31.90 -25.23
CA GLY A 896 18.80 32.39 -25.62
C GLY A 896 17.96 31.42 -26.46
N GLN A 897 18.53 30.31 -26.97
CA GLN A 897 17.77 29.35 -27.78
C GLN A 897 16.68 28.63 -26.95
N ASP A 898 16.96 28.29 -25.69
CA ASP A 898 16.01 27.62 -24.80
C ASP A 898 14.78 28.50 -24.49
N ALA A 899 14.98 29.80 -24.27
CA ALA A 899 13.88 30.73 -24.00
C ALA A 899 12.94 30.90 -25.22
N ARG A 900 13.51 30.93 -26.44
CA ARG A 900 12.72 30.98 -27.67
C ARG A 900 11.97 29.67 -27.91
N ILE A 901 12.58 28.52 -27.59
CA ILE A 901 11.91 27.22 -27.63
C ILE A 901 10.69 27.22 -26.71
N GLU A 902 10.83 27.65 -25.45
CA GLU A 902 9.72 27.73 -24.50
C GLU A 902 8.62 28.70 -24.96
N GLU A 903 8.98 29.81 -25.59
CA GLU A 903 8.04 30.74 -26.21
C GLU A 903 7.27 30.08 -27.36
N LEU A 904 7.97 29.44 -28.30
CA LEU A 904 7.35 28.74 -29.43
C LEU A 904 6.46 27.58 -28.99
N GLU A 905 6.85 26.82 -27.97
CA GLU A 905 6.00 25.76 -27.41
C GLU A 905 4.71 26.33 -26.80
N ARG A 906 4.78 27.51 -26.15
CA ARG A 906 3.56 28.21 -25.68
C ARG A 906 2.72 28.73 -26.83
N GLU A 907 3.33 29.33 -27.86
CA GLU A 907 2.61 29.78 -29.06
C GLU A 907 1.92 28.62 -29.78
N LEU A 908 2.60 27.46 -29.85
CA LEU A 908 2.08 26.22 -30.41
C LEU A 908 0.85 25.74 -29.63
N ASP A 909 0.95 25.70 -28.30
CA ASP A 909 -0.16 25.32 -27.44
C ASP A 909 -1.39 26.22 -27.64
N GLU A 910 -1.21 27.54 -27.70
CA GLU A 910 -2.34 28.45 -27.99
C GLU A 910 -2.96 28.17 -29.36
N ALA A 911 -2.14 27.96 -30.40
CA ALA A 911 -2.65 27.66 -31.74
C ALA A 911 -3.40 26.31 -31.78
N ILE A 912 -2.94 25.31 -31.02
CA ILE A 912 -3.63 24.01 -30.92
C ILE A 912 -4.90 24.11 -30.06
N PHE A 913 -4.92 24.93 -29.02
CA PHE A 913 -6.14 25.22 -28.27
C PHE A 913 -7.17 25.93 -29.14
N ASP A 914 -6.76 26.86 -29.99
CA ASP A 914 -7.64 27.50 -30.98
C ASP A 914 -8.19 26.45 -31.97
N LEU A 915 -7.34 25.53 -32.46
CA LEU A 915 -7.72 24.44 -33.38
C LEU A 915 -8.78 23.50 -32.79
N TYR A 916 -8.68 23.16 -31.50
CA TYR A 916 -9.63 22.30 -30.79
C TYR A 916 -10.78 23.09 -30.14
N VAL A 917 -10.85 24.41 -30.35
CA VAL A 917 -11.86 25.31 -29.78
C VAL A 917 -11.91 25.22 -28.23
N CYS A 918 -10.74 25.06 -27.61
CA CYS A 918 -10.61 25.01 -26.16
C CYS A 918 -10.88 26.38 -25.55
N ASN A 919 -11.88 26.44 -24.67
CA ASN A 919 -12.17 27.64 -23.90
C ASN A 919 -11.11 27.86 -22.79
N GLN A 920 -11.20 28.96 -22.06
CA GLN A 920 -10.20 29.28 -21.03
C GLN A 920 -10.12 28.22 -19.91
N SER A 921 -11.26 27.63 -19.50
CA SER A 921 -11.29 26.57 -18.49
C SER A 921 -10.60 25.30 -18.99
N ASP A 922 -10.78 24.94 -20.27
CA ASP A 922 -10.09 23.79 -20.89
C ASP A 922 -8.57 24.03 -20.93
N ARG A 923 -8.14 25.24 -21.33
CA ARG A 923 -6.72 25.64 -21.35
C ARG A 923 -6.10 25.55 -19.97
N ASP A 924 -6.81 26.01 -18.95
CA ASP A 924 -6.35 25.98 -17.56
C ASP A 924 -6.21 24.53 -17.06
N LEU A 925 -7.16 23.67 -17.38
CA LEU A 925 -7.14 22.25 -17.02
C LEU A 925 -5.93 21.52 -17.63
N VAL A 926 -5.71 21.70 -18.94
CA VAL A 926 -4.58 21.08 -19.66
C VAL A 926 -3.24 21.54 -19.10
N ARG A 927 -3.07 22.86 -18.91
CA ARG A 927 -1.83 23.44 -18.38
C ARG A 927 -1.54 22.97 -16.97
N GLU A 928 -2.53 23.01 -16.08
CA GLU A 928 -2.33 22.63 -14.68
C GLU A 928 -2.05 21.13 -14.53
N MET A 929 -2.72 20.28 -15.31
CA MET A 929 -2.42 18.85 -15.36
C MET A 929 -0.98 18.60 -15.81
N CYS A 930 -0.52 19.28 -16.84
CA CYS A 930 0.85 19.14 -17.34
C CYS A 930 1.90 19.72 -16.39
N ASP A 931 1.66 20.89 -15.81
CA ASP A 931 2.64 21.65 -15.01
C ASP A 931 2.72 21.17 -13.56
N ILE A 932 1.57 20.84 -12.96
CA ILE A 932 1.44 20.45 -11.54
C ILE A 932 1.14 18.97 -11.42
N GLY A 933 0.21 18.43 -12.22
CA GLY A 933 -0.20 17.03 -12.15
C GLY A 933 0.93 16.04 -12.47
N LEU A 934 1.56 16.18 -13.64
CA LEU A 934 2.69 15.32 -14.05
C LEU A 934 3.92 15.56 -13.17
N ASP A 935 4.21 16.82 -12.79
CA ASP A 935 5.28 17.13 -11.84
C ASP A 935 5.06 16.40 -10.51
N PHE A 936 3.83 16.32 -10.01
CA PHE A 936 3.48 15.58 -8.80
C PHE A 936 3.65 14.08 -8.95
N PHE A 937 3.24 13.54 -10.10
CA PHE A 937 3.42 12.12 -10.38
C PHE A 937 4.90 11.72 -10.30
N TYR A 938 5.77 12.43 -11.04
CA TYR A 938 7.19 12.08 -11.15
C TYR A 938 8.03 12.48 -9.94
N LYS A 939 7.82 13.68 -9.38
CA LYS A 939 8.63 14.19 -8.26
C LYS A 939 8.09 13.85 -6.88
N LYS A 940 6.85 13.36 -6.77
CA LYS A 940 6.20 12.91 -5.53
C LYS A 940 6.27 14.01 -4.46
N GLY A 941 6.73 13.70 -3.24
CA GLY A 941 6.88 14.69 -2.16
C GLY A 941 7.77 15.89 -2.54
N LYS A 942 8.69 15.74 -3.50
CA LYS A 942 9.56 16.85 -3.93
C LYS A 942 8.91 17.77 -4.99
N SER A 943 7.65 17.54 -5.33
CA SER A 943 6.92 18.29 -6.35
C SER A 943 6.53 19.68 -5.88
N ARG A 944 6.42 20.62 -6.82
CA ARG A 944 5.79 21.94 -6.58
C ARG A 944 4.34 21.82 -6.12
N ALA A 945 3.66 20.73 -6.47
CA ALA A 945 2.27 20.47 -6.14
C ALA A 945 1.99 20.42 -4.64
N VAL A 946 2.93 19.88 -3.86
CA VAL A 946 2.83 19.72 -2.40
C VAL A 946 3.59 20.80 -1.63
N MET A 947 4.19 21.77 -2.33
CA MET A 947 4.80 22.92 -1.68
C MET A 947 3.73 23.85 -1.10
N PRO A 948 4.05 24.63 -0.05
CA PRO A 948 3.19 25.70 0.43
C PRO A 948 2.82 26.67 -0.69
N VAL A 949 1.59 27.17 -0.61
CA VAL A 949 1.05 28.20 -1.49
C VAL A 949 1.86 29.48 -1.34
N VAL A 950 2.21 30.14 -2.45
CA VAL A 950 2.76 31.49 -2.40
C VAL A 950 1.61 32.45 -2.15
N LEU A 951 1.63 33.07 -0.98
CA LEU A 951 0.53 33.91 -0.56
C LEU A 951 0.73 35.36 -1.06
N PRO A 952 -0.34 36.03 -1.52
CA PRO A 952 -0.26 37.39 -2.05
C PRO A 952 0.09 38.44 -0.99
N SER A 953 0.50 39.63 -1.44
CA SER A 953 0.76 40.78 -0.56
C SER A 953 -0.50 41.26 0.16
N LYS A 954 -1.61 41.45 -0.58
CA LYS A 954 -2.95 41.65 0.00
C LYS A 954 -3.56 40.30 0.37
N ARG A 955 -4.02 40.16 1.62
CA ARG A 955 -4.69 38.94 2.13
C ARG A 955 -6.21 39.00 2.16
N ARG A 956 -6.76 40.14 1.76
CA ARG A 956 -8.18 40.38 1.73
C ARG A 956 -8.49 41.46 0.70
N GLY A 957 -9.68 41.43 0.12
CA GLY A 957 -10.12 42.40 -0.87
C GLY A 957 -11.40 41.99 -1.57
N VAL A 958 -11.69 42.65 -2.68
CA VAL A 958 -12.78 42.32 -3.61
C VAL A 958 -12.20 41.87 -4.97
N ALA A 959 -13.04 41.58 -5.96
CA ALA A 959 -12.57 41.14 -7.27
C ALA A 959 -11.63 42.17 -7.93
N ALA A 960 -11.90 43.47 -7.75
CA ALA A 960 -11.09 44.56 -8.28
C ALA A 960 -9.68 44.69 -7.65
N ASP A 961 -9.43 44.05 -6.49
CA ASP A 961 -8.10 44.03 -5.86
C ASP A 961 -7.17 42.98 -6.46
N LEU A 962 -7.69 42.08 -7.30
CA LEU A 962 -6.92 41.05 -7.99
C LEU A 962 -6.39 41.61 -9.33
N PRO A 963 -5.25 41.09 -9.82
CA PRO A 963 -4.74 41.48 -11.14
C PRO A 963 -5.79 41.27 -12.24
N GLU A 964 -5.81 42.15 -13.25
CA GLU A 964 -6.64 41.95 -14.44
C GLU A 964 -6.13 40.78 -15.28
N GLU A 965 -4.80 40.63 -15.35
CA GLU A 965 -4.16 39.51 -16.02
C GLU A 965 -4.40 38.20 -15.24
N GLN A 966 -4.54 37.10 -15.98
CA GLN A 966 -4.65 35.79 -15.35
C GLN A 966 -3.33 35.38 -14.71
N VAL A 967 -3.38 35.15 -13.40
CA VAL A 967 -2.23 34.71 -12.61
C VAL A 967 -2.38 33.27 -12.13
N ARG A 968 -1.26 32.66 -11.70
CA ARG A 968 -1.23 31.28 -11.18
C ARG A 968 -1.51 31.25 -9.67
N GLU A 969 -1.59 30.04 -9.12
CA GLU A 969 -1.75 29.78 -7.68
C GLU A 969 -3.00 30.43 -7.07
N ILE A 970 -2.96 30.79 -5.78
CA ILE A 970 -4.15 31.19 -5.02
C ILE A 970 -4.81 32.46 -5.55
N GLN A 971 -4.07 33.40 -6.15
CA GLN A 971 -4.69 34.57 -6.79
C GLN A 971 -5.50 34.14 -8.02
N GLY A 972 -4.98 33.21 -8.83
CA GLY A 972 -5.72 32.62 -9.94
C GLY A 972 -6.96 31.85 -9.47
N TYR A 973 -6.83 31.11 -8.37
CA TYR A 973 -7.95 30.45 -7.71
C TYR A 973 -9.07 31.45 -7.36
N LEU A 974 -8.72 32.57 -6.69
CA LEU A 974 -9.67 33.61 -6.31
C LEU A 974 -10.34 34.25 -7.53
N GLN A 975 -9.57 34.60 -8.56
CA GLN A 975 -10.10 35.17 -9.81
C GLN A 975 -11.17 34.26 -10.41
N VAL A 976 -10.91 32.96 -10.50
CA VAL A 976 -11.83 32.01 -11.11
C VAL A 976 -13.06 31.77 -10.24
N PHE A 977 -12.88 31.61 -8.93
CA PHE A 977 -14.00 31.39 -8.01
C PHE A 977 -14.97 32.57 -8.01
N LEU A 978 -14.46 33.80 -7.89
CA LEU A 978 -15.27 35.03 -7.91
C LEU A 978 -15.96 35.24 -9.25
N ARG A 979 -15.27 34.93 -10.37
CA ARG A 979 -15.86 35.05 -11.71
C ARG A 979 -17.05 34.11 -11.92
N ILE A 980 -17.06 32.95 -11.26
CA ILE A 980 -18.17 32.00 -11.34
C ILE A 980 -19.33 32.45 -10.43
N TRP A 981 -19.03 32.84 -9.20
CA TRP A 981 -20.05 33.15 -8.21
C TRP A 981 -20.68 34.55 -8.34
N ASN A 982 -19.89 35.59 -8.60
CA ASN A 982 -20.40 36.97 -8.62
C ASN A 982 -21.56 37.20 -9.61
N PRO A 983 -21.58 36.60 -10.82
CA PRO A 983 -22.72 36.72 -11.73
C PRO A 983 -24.04 36.14 -11.19
N ASP A 984 -23.98 35.19 -10.26
CA ASP A 984 -25.15 34.53 -9.66
C ASP A 984 -25.65 35.26 -8.39
N LEU A 985 -25.00 36.36 -8.00
CA LEU A 985 -25.41 37.20 -6.86
C LEU A 985 -26.43 38.28 -7.29
N LEU A 986 -26.94 39.03 -6.31
CA LEU A 986 -27.76 40.22 -6.58
C LEU A 986 -26.97 41.27 -7.38
N PRO A 987 -27.62 42.07 -8.25
CA PRO A 987 -26.94 43.04 -9.13
C PRO A 987 -26.06 44.08 -8.42
N ASP A 988 -26.35 44.35 -7.14
CA ASP A 988 -25.66 45.30 -6.28
C ASP A 988 -24.72 44.65 -5.25
N ALA A 989 -24.43 43.35 -5.41
CA ALA A 989 -23.62 42.59 -4.48
C ALA A 989 -22.41 41.92 -5.17
N GLU A 990 -21.35 41.72 -4.40
CA GLU A 990 -20.19 40.93 -4.79
C GLU A 990 -19.66 40.12 -3.59
N PHE A 991 -18.85 39.09 -3.85
CA PHE A 991 -18.07 38.46 -2.79
C PHE A 991 -16.78 39.22 -2.52
N ALA A 992 -16.60 39.65 -1.27
CA ALA A 992 -15.29 39.93 -0.71
C ALA A 992 -14.58 38.63 -0.35
N TRP A 993 -13.25 38.60 -0.42
CA TRP A 993 -12.44 37.43 -0.10
C TRP A 993 -11.42 37.75 1.00
N GLN A 994 -11.15 36.78 1.87
CA GLN A 994 -10.13 36.84 2.91
C GLN A 994 -9.39 35.50 3.01
N ILE A 995 -8.06 35.53 2.92
CA ILE A 995 -7.18 34.38 3.11
C ILE A 995 -6.73 34.34 4.57
N MET A 996 -6.99 33.22 5.24
CA MET A 996 -6.65 32.97 6.63
C MET A 996 -5.61 31.85 6.71
N GLY A 997 -4.62 32.03 7.58
CA GLY A 997 -3.47 31.13 7.76
C GLY A 997 -2.15 31.69 7.23
N GLY A 998 -1.07 31.38 7.96
CA GLY A 998 0.30 31.77 7.60
C GLY A 998 0.98 30.76 6.66
N SER A 999 2.13 31.14 6.10
CA SER A 999 2.95 30.26 5.24
C SER A 999 3.43 28.98 5.96
N ALA A 1000 3.54 29.02 7.29
CA ALA A 1000 3.89 27.87 8.12
C ALA A 1000 2.68 26.99 8.48
N SER A 1001 1.46 27.41 8.18
CA SER A 1001 0.26 26.64 8.51
C SER A 1001 0.09 25.45 7.56
N PRO A 1002 -0.22 24.24 8.06
CA PRO A 1002 -0.46 23.06 7.23
C PRO A 1002 -1.80 23.12 6.46
N ILE A 1003 -2.70 24.01 6.85
CA ILE A 1003 -3.96 24.30 6.15
C ILE A 1003 -4.13 25.79 5.90
N LEU A 1004 -4.89 26.12 4.87
CA LEU A 1004 -5.33 27.48 4.56
C LEU A 1004 -6.85 27.50 4.53
N ALA A 1005 -7.41 28.63 4.91
CA ALA A 1005 -8.83 28.92 4.72
C ALA A 1005 -9.01 30.15 3.84
N VAL A 1006 -10.01 30.10 2.98
CA VAL A 1006 -10.48 31.24 2.20
C VAL A 1006 -11.95 31.45 2.51
N LEU A 1007 -12.25 32.63 3.04
CA LEU A 1007 -13.61 33.08 3.32
C LEU A 1007 -14.06 34.00 2.18
N PHE A 1008 -15.21 33.71 1.61
CA PHE A 1008 -15.93 34.58 0.69
C PHE A 1008 -17.16 35.12 1.41
N LYS A 1009 -17.30 36.43 1.53
CA LYS A 1009 -18.37 37.07 2.30
C LYS A 1009 -19.12 38.05 1.42
N LEU A 1010 -20.45 37.93 1.40
CA LEU A 1010 -21.31 38.78 0.60
C LEU A 1010 -21.19 40.22 1.09
N THR A 1011 -20.93 41.14 0.17
CA THR A 1011 -20.87 42.58 0.44
C THR A 1011 -21.61 43.35 -0.64
N ALA A 1012 -22.11 44.53 -0.28
CA ALA A 1012 -22.64 45.46 -1.27
C ALA A 1012 -21.51 46.07 -2.09
N LEU A 1013 -21.74 46.33 -3.37
CA LEU A 1013 -20.80 47.01 -4.25
C LEU A 1013 -20.32 48.32 -3.62
N SER A 1014 -19.01 48.58 -3.69
CA SER A 1014 -18.36 49.80 -3.15
C SER A 1014 -18.40 49.97 -1.62
N LYS A 1015 -18.86 48.98 -0.85
CA LYS A 1015 -18.83 49.01 0.63
C LYS A 1015 -17.64 48.22 1.16
N GLU A 1016 -16.95 48.75 2.17
CA GLU A 1016 -15.87 48.01 2.81
C GLU A 1016 -16.41 46.74 3.53
N PRO A 1017 -15.85 45.56 3.22
CA PRO A 1017 -16.26 44.31 3.85
C PRO A 1017 -15.87 44.26 5.34
N ALA A 1018 -16.71 43.61 6.16
CA ALA A 1018 -16.36 43.31 7.55
C ALA A 1018 -15.43 42.08 7.60
N TRP A 1019 -14.18 42.30 8.03
CA TRP A 1019 -13.13 41.29 8.05
C TRP A 1019 -13.06 40.53 9.39
N GLU A 1020 -12.67 39.26 9.32
CA GLU A 1020 -12.41 38.44 10.50
C GLU A 1020 -11.00 38.73 11.06
N GLU A 1021 -10.82 38.62 12.38
CA GLU A 1021 -9.51 38.80 13.03
C GLU A 1021 -8.60 37.57 12.83
N ALA A 1022 -7.36 37.80 12.41
CA ALA A 1022 -6.46 36.73 11.99
C ALA A 1022 -5.95 35.83 13.14
N GLU A 1023 -5.89 36.35 14.37
CA GLU A 1023 -5.34 35.64 15.54
C GLU A 1023 -6.27 34.50 15.99
N ASP A 1024 -7.59 34.73 16.00
CA ASP A 1024 -8.60 33.74 16.39
C ASP A 1024 -8.62 32.54 15.42
N TRP A 1025 -8.46 32.82 14.12
CA TRP A 1025 -8.44 31.78 13.09
C TRP A 1025 -7.17 30.95 13.09
N GLN A 1026 -6.04 31.48 13.56
CA GLN A 1026 -4.79 30.71 13.55
C GLN A 1026 -4.87 29.50 14.49
N VAL A 1027 -5.48 29.66 15.67
CA VAL A 1027 -5.72 28.59 16.63
C VAL A 1027 -6.77 27.60 16.08
N ALA A 1028 -7.86 28.10 15.50
CA ALA A 1028 -8.90 27.26 14.91
C ALA A 1028 -8.37 26.40 13.75
N LEU A 1029 -7.61 27.01 12.83
CA LEU A 1029 -7.00 26.30 11.71
C LEU A 1029 -5.97 25.27 12.16
N GLN A 1030 -5.20 25.56 13.21
CA GLN A 1030 -4.31 24.57 13.77
C GLN A 1030 -5.08 23.35 14.32
N ARG A 1031 -6.15 23.59 15.10
CA ARG A 1031 -7.03 22.50 15.61
C ARG A 1031 -7.69 21.70 14.49
N ILE A 1032 -8.16 22.36 13.43
CA ILE A 1032 -8.75 21.69 12.26
C ILE A 1032 -7.68 20.87 11.54
N ALA A 1033 -6.48 21.42 11.33
CA ALA A 1033 -5.39 20.70 10.68
C ALA A 1033 -5.01 19.44 11.45
N GLU A 1034 -5.14 19.51 12.77
CA GLU A 1034 -4.91 18.43 13.70
C GLU A 1034 -6.03 17.37 13.64
N ALA A 1035 -7.30 17.78 13.62
CA ALA A 1035 -8.45 16.87 13.60
C ALA A 1035 -8.81 16.30 12.22
N ALA A 1036 -8.40 16.94 11.11
CA ALA A 1036 -8.84 16.58 9.76
C ALA A 1036 -8.31 15.23 9.24
N ARG A 1037 -7.31 14.64 9.91
CA ARG A 1037 -6.78 13.31 9.56
C ARG A 1037 -7.44 12.25 10.41
N VAL A 1038 -8.20 11.37 9.77
CA VAL A 1038 -8.83 10.23 10.42
C VAL A 1038 -8.14 8.97 9.93
N PRO A 1039 -7.52 8.15 10.81
CA PRO A 1039 -6.95 6.87 10.40
C PRO A 1039 -8.06 5.93 9.87
N GLU A 1040 -7.85 5.37 8.68
CA GLU A 1040 -8.73 4.41 7.99
C GLU A 1040 -8.29 2.96 8.22
N ASP A 1041 -7.03 2.73 8.61
CA ASP A 1041 -6.51 1.43 8.98
C ASP A 1041 -6.10 1.38 10.45
N ARG A 1042 -6.01 0.15 10.97
CA ARG A 1042 -5.55 -0.09 12.33
C ARG A 1042 -4.11 0.31 12.56
N LEU A 1043 -3.29 0.33 11.53
CA LEU A 1043 -1.85 0.47 11.65
C LEU A 1043 -1.35 1.90 11.44
N GLY A 1044 -2.27 2.88 11.44
CA GLY A 1044 -1.94 4.30 11.28
C GLY A 1044 -1.10 4.55 10.04
N THR A 1045 -1.27 3.68 9.03
CA THR A 1045 -0.53 3.72 7.77
C THR A 1045 -1.42 4.13 6.59
N ILE A 1046 -2.70 4.37 6.82
CA ILE A 1046 -3.68 4.88 5.87
C ILE A 1046 -4.58 5.84 6.64
N TYR A 1047 -4.58 7.12 6.27
CA TYR A 1047 -5.45 8.15 6.84
C TYR A 1047 -6.37 8.70 5.77
N SER A 1048 -7.63 8.98 6.06
CA SER A 1048 -8.43 9.90 5.26
C SER A 1048 -8.17 11.34 5.68
N ASP A 1049 -8.14 12.24 4.70
CA ASP A 1049 -7.96 13.68 4.93
C ASP A 1049 -9.09 14.44 4.24
N THR A 1050 -9.82 15.24 5.03
CA THR A 1050 -11.08 15.86 4.60
C THR A 1050 -10.92 17.36 4.35
N PHE A 1051 -11.49 17.85 3.25
CA PHE A 1051 -11.62 19.29 2.99
C PHE A 1051 -12.95 19.80 3.51
N ILE A 1052 -12.94 21.01 4.07
CA ILE A 1052 -14.15 21.62 4.62
C ILE A 1052 -14.64 22.66 3.61
N ARG A 1053 -15.90 22.54 3.21
CA ARG A 1053 -16.61 23.54 2.44
C ARG A 1053 -17.90 23.85 3.19
N VAL A 1054 -17.99 25.05 3.75
CA VAL A 1054 -19.20 25.53 4.43
C VAL A 1054 -19.84 26.58 3.53
N VAL A 1055 -21.13 26.42 3.29
CA VAL A 1055 -21.95 27.40 2.57
C VAL A 1055 -23.02 27.85 3.55
N GLY A 1056 -22.98 29.13 3.91
CA GLY A 1056 -23.98 29.81 4.72
C GLY A 1056 -24.82 30.77 3.88
N GLU A 1057 -25.68 31.54 4.54
CA GLU A 1057 -26.59 32.50 3.88
C GLU A 1057 -25.85 33.67 3.22
N HIS A 1058 -24.75 34.13 3.84
CA HIS A 1058 -24.00 35.31 3.38
C HIS A 1058 -22.51 35.03 3.19
N GLU A 1059 -22.07 33.79 3.36
CA GLU A 1059 -20.65 33.45 3.30
C GLU A 1059 -20.39 32.03 2.83
N ILE A 1060 -19.22 31.84 2.23
CA ILE A 1060 -18.68 30.55 1.82
C ILE A 1060 -17.28 30.43 2.40
N LEU A 1061 -17.04 29.40 3.19
CA LEU A 1061 -15.75 29.10 3.80
C LEU A 1061 -15.16 27.83 3.20
N ILE A 1062 -13.97 27.93 2.64
CA ILE A 1062 -13.23 26.82 2.06
C ILE A 1062 -11.95 26.61 2.84
N ILE A 1063 -11.78 25.44 3.46
CA ILE A 1063 -10.59 25.07 4.21
C ILE A 1063 -9.95 23.82 3.58
N LYS A 1064 -8.69 23.96 3.15
CA LYS A 1064 -7.92 22.89 2.52
C LYS A 1064 -6.48 22.88 3.00
N ARG A 1065 -5.74 21.83 2.65
CA ARG A 1065 -4.29 21.77 2.87
C ARG A 1065 -3.57 22.92 2.16
N ASN A 1066 -2.52 23.42 2.81
CA ASN A 1066 -1.62 24.43 2.25
C ASN A 1066 -0.67 23.78 1.21
N GLU A 1067 -1.23 23.24 0.15
CA GLU A 1067 -0.51 22.63 -0.96
C GLU A 1067 -0.99 23.24 -2.28
N ARG A 1068 -0.06 23.68 -3.13
CA ARG A 1068 -0.40 24.40 -4.39
C ARG A 1068 -1.42 23.67 -5.26
N ARG A 1069 -1.42 22.33 -5.30
CA ARG A 1069 -2.37 21.53 -6.08
C ARG A 1069 -3.84 21.71 -5.69
N HIS A 1070 -4.13 22.23 -4.50
CA HIS A 1070 -5.50 22.45 -4.02
C HIS A 1070 -6.02 23.87 -4.24
N TRP A 1071 -5.15 24.77 -4.69
CA TRP A 1071 -5.40 26.22 -4.86
C TRP A 1071 -5.04 26.66 -6.28
N THR A 1072 -5.47 25.87 -7.27
CA THR A 1072 -5.28 26.15 -8.71
C THR A 1072 -6.59 26.67 -9.34
N ARG A 1073 -6.55 27.11 -10.60
CA ARG A 1073 -7.75 27.60 -11.30
C ARG A 1073 -8.74 26.47 -11.57
N SER A 1074 -8.25 25.26 -11.91
CA SER A 1074 -9.11 24.08 -12.01
C SER A 1074 -9.70 23.66 -10.66
N ALA A 1075 -8.96 23.81 -9.55
CA ALA A 1075 -9.48 23.56 -8.22
C ALA A 1075 -10.59 24.54 -7.83
N ALA A 1076 -10.47 25.82 -8.24
CA ALA A 1076 -11.51 26.84 -8.03
C ALA A 1076 -12.80 26.50 -8.78
N LEU A 1077 -12.71 26.02 -10.03
CA LEU A 1077 -13.86 25.55 -10.80
C LEU A 1077 -14.60 24.44 -10.04
N ASN A 1078 -13.87 23.44 -9.55
CA ASN A 1078 -14.47 22.31 -8.82
C ASN A 1078 -15.11 22.73 -7.49
N ASP A 1079 -14.52 23.68 -6.77
CA ASP A 1079 -15.11 24.18 -5.53
C ASP A 1079 -16.33 25.07 -5.77
N ALA A 1080 -16.31 25.87 -6.84
CA ALA A 1080 -17.46 26.66 -7.23
C ALA A 1080 -18.65 25.74 -7.55
N ASP A 1081 -18.45 24.71 -8.37
CA ASP A 1081 -19.48 23.70 -8.67
C ASP A 1081 -20.03 23.05 -7.39
N ALA A 1082 -19.14 22.63 -6.47
CA ALA A 1082 -19.53 21.98 -5.22
C ALA A 1082 -20.29 22.91 -4.26
N THR A 1083 -19.89 24.18 -4.18
CA THR A 1083 -20.52 25.17 -3.30
C THR A 1083 -21.86 25.64 -3.85
N ILE A 1084 -21.99 25.80 -5.17
CA ILE A 1084 -23.27 26.09 -5.85
C ILE A 1084 -24.25 24.94 -5.61
N ALA A 1085 -23.82 23.69 -5.82
CA ALA A 1085 -24.67 22.54 -5.56
C ALA A 1085 -25.14 22.49 -4.10
N ARG A 1086 -24.28 22.83 -3.14
CA ARG A 1086 -24.67 22.90 -1.72
C ARG A 1086 -25.65 24.05 -1.45
N ALA A 1087 -25.47 25.20 -2.07
CA ALA A 1087 -26.40 26.33 -1.96
C ALA A 1087 -27.79 25.96 -2.50
N MET A 1088 -27.86 25.27 -3.65
CA MET A 1088 -29.12 24.78 -4.22
C MET A 1088 -29.84 23.81 -3.27
N VAL A 1089 -29.10 22.89 -2.64
CA VAL A 1089 -29.67 21.97 -1.63
C VAL A 1089 -30.23 22.73 -0.43
N LEU A 1090 -29.49 23.72 0.11
CA LEU A 1090 -29.97 24.54 1.22
C LEU A 1090 -31.22 25.34 0.84
N GLN A 1091 -31.28 25.85 -0.39
CA GLN A 1091 -32.46 26.55 -0.91
C GLN A 1091 -33.67 25.63 -1.00
N GLU A 1092 -33.50 24.39 -1.47
CA GLU A 1092 -34.57 23.38 -1.48
C GLU A 1092 -35.01 22.99 -0.06
N GLU A 1093 -34.08 22.85 0.88
CA GLU A 1093 -34.36 22.56 2.28
C GLU A 1093 -35.14 23.71 2.96
N HIS A 1094 -34.82 24.97 2.65
CA HIS A 1094 -35.56 26.13 3.15
C HIS A 1094 -36.94 26.31 2.49
N ALA A 1095 -37.12 25.83 1.26
CA ALA A 1095 -38.38 25.92 0.54
C ALA A 1095 -39.39 24.83 0.97
N ARG A 1096 -38.92 23.73 1.58
CA ARG A 1096 -39.73 22.66 2.15
C ARG A 1096 -40.13 22.98 3.59
#